data_AF-A0A0Q4JT27-F1
#
_entry.id   AF-A0A0Q4JT27-F1
#
_cell.length_a   1.000
_cell.length_b   1.000
_cell.length_c   1.000
_cell.angle_alpha   90.00
_cell.angle_beta   90.00
_cell.angle_gamma   90.00
#
_symmetry.space_group_name_H-M   'P 1'
#
loop_
_entity.id
_entity.type
_entity.pdbx_description
1 polymer ?
#
loop_
_entity_poly.entity_id
_entity_poly.type
_entity_poly.pdbx_seq_one_letter_code
_entity_poly.pdbx_strand_id
1 'polypeptide(L)'
;MFSLAGTAMILIATTPVLAQTPPPTAPDGAVQDAATATDDGEIIVTGLRESLRRAVDIKRNADNIVDSIVADDIGKLPDQNIAEAIQRIPGVTISRDNGEGQFITVRGLGPAFSTALYNGRILATENQGREFSFDILPAELINRVDVSKTPTASMIEGGIAATVDMYTARPFDFKEGKVALSAQANYDKLRGQFSPQFSGLLSKTFGDGDFGILGAFSYIDRKIEGRRIFTDGWEANQNLDLNKDGTPEFRGVSIPTYVEWGTNSTNRKRMSGLLTAQWRASDTLLLTLDGLYSKLDVNDDNKVFFVYGGPGDVTAATVDQNNTVTSYTGIASGPMFTNQIRPRLATTYQAGANLAWTPSDRLTGTLDFSWSKAKDDTGGNQAWFESNLATPGYSPAGVKFAIGPTGMPVYTGLGNILDTSNAKAGFLTYEGVSVEDEIYQVNSNLKWNVDTGIVRRISGGVNYSDRKKSRFSFKTPDALQCLYCGAGVSIPSSVFTGTADATNFLGTGMFDSAYPTYSAADLARYLLSDAAINQLANPAAARAALAANGGGFGVIPVPGNSGSAQERTIGGFVEASFGGDFGSRRWSGNIGLRYTRTDVTSRGVGQEILGITTPAGGGDPIVNLSNPQPITEKGSYSQLLPSANFKLDVFEDVVFQAAVAKTLTRATLSDLLLIRNINPRPRERAITDGNPGLEPMIGWNYDAALTWYLDRSSFLSVALFAKDLDNLSESTTTTIQVLGLDFRRTRPENIGSRSYRGIEFSGQYTFTGLPAPLDGFGVQANLSFVDPDATTYNAVAFYEKGPLQARIAYNYRNAYEQTQQGNRGQPVNVDAYGIWDASINYAVNDKVTLFAQGLNLFNEKTLLYSVYKERVIAFETYGPRYAMGVRLNF
;
A
#
# COMPACT_ATOMS: atom_id res chain seq x y z
N MET A 1 9.22 42.20 0.57
CA MET A 1 9.87 43.07 -0.43
C MET A 1 11.31 42.60 -0.62
N PHE A 2 11.84 42.65 -1.86
CA PHE A 2 12.94 41.88 -2.47
C PHE A 2 12.54 40.44 -2.82
N SER A 3 11.93 40.16 -3.99
CA SER A 3 12.39 40.23 -5.40
C SER A 3 13.52 39.25 -5.73
N LEU A 4 13.16 38.14 -6.40
CA LEU A 4 13.97 37.56 -7.48
C LEU A 4 13.03 36.73 -8.38
N ALA A 5 12.62 37.34 -9.50
CA ALA A 5 11.89 36.69 -10.59
C ALA A 5 12.91 36.21 -11.63
N GLY A 6 12.91 34.91 -11.92
CA GLY A 6 13.68 34.32 -13.02
C GLY A 6 12.76 34.01 -14.19
N THR A 7 12.69 34.91 -15.16
CA THR A 7 11.92 34.77 -16.40
C THR A 7 12.75 33.98 -17.41
N ALA A 8 12.31 32.78 -17.79
CA ALA A 8 12.88 32.05 -18.92
C ALA A 8 12.14 32.47 -20.21
N MET A 9 12.81 33.26 -21.05
CA MET A 9 12.35 33.59 -22.41
C MET A 9 12.60 32.40 -23.35
N ILE A 10 11.56 31.89 -23.99
CA ILE A 10 11.65 31.00 -25.15
C ILE A 10 11.64 31.89 -26.41
N LEU A 11 12.73 31.87 -27.15
CA LEU A 11 12.92 32.62 -28.40
C LEU A 11 12.34 31.78 -29.56
N ILE A 12 11.23 32.23 -30.15
CA ILE A 12 10.69 31.66 -31.39
C ILE A 12 11.34 32.39 -32.56
N ALA A 13 12.18 31.70 -33.33
CA ALA A 13 12.70 32.21 -34.60
C ALA A 13 11.70 31.88 -35.73
N THR A 14 11.20 32.91 -36.40
CA THR A 14 10.38 32.79 -37.61
C THR A 14 11.27 32.97 -38.85
N THR A 15 11.22 32.01 -39.78
CA THR A 15 11.74 32.17 -41.15
C THR A 15 10.60 31.95 -42.15
N PRO A 16 10.48 32.76 -43.21
CA PRO A 16 9.38 32.65 -44.18
C PRO A 16 9.65 31.52 -45.18
N VAL A 17 8.64 30.68 -45.44
CA VAL A 17 8.67 29.68 -46.52
C VAL A 17 7.89 30.22 -47.72
N LEU A 18 8.54 30.11 -48.88
CA LEU A 18 8.03 30.41 -50.22
C LEU A 18 6.92 29.42 -50.62
N ALA A 19 5.89 29.94 -51.26
CA ALA A 19 4.75 29.19 -51.79
C ALA A 19 5.14 28.27 -52.96
N GLN A 20 4.69 27.01 -52.92
CA GLN A 20 4.51 26.17 -54.10
C GLN A 20 3.16 25.42 -53.99
N THR A 21 2.43 25.44 -55.11
CA THR A 21 1.08 24.87 -55.32
C THR A 21 1.08 23.32 -55.31
N PRO A 22 0.02 22.65 -54.83
CA PRO A 22 -0.05 21.19 -54.76
C PRO A 22 -0.67 20.54 -56.03
N PRO A 23 -0.28 19.30 -56.39
CA PRO A 23 -1.08 18.39 -57.22
C PRO A 23 -1.96 17.44 -56.36
N PRO A 24 -2.95 16.75 -56.96
CA PRO A 24 -4.15 16.25 -56.27
C PRO A 24 -3.97 14.91 -55.53
N THR A 25 -4.90 14.71 -54.60
CA THR A 25 -5.07 13.66 -53.58
C THR A 25 -5.47 12.27 -54.10
N ALA A 26 -5.11 11.23 -53.32
CA ALA A 26 -5.73 9.90 -53.28
C ALA A 26 -5.73 9.40 -51.80
N PRO A 27 -6.69 8.53 -51.40
CA PRO A 27 -7.35 8.63 -50.08
C PRO A 27 -6.70 7.87 -48.90
N ASP A 28 -7.07 8.40 -47.73
CA ASP A 28 -6.78 8.13 -46.32
C ASP A 28 -6.51 6.69 -45.83
N GLY A 29 -5.55 6.61 -44.92
CA GLY A 29 -5.41 5.56 -43.92
C GLY A 29 -4.99 6.18 -42.59
N ALA A 30 -5.98 6.62 -41.79
CA ALA A 30 -5.78 7.15 -40.45
C ALA A 30 -5.51 6.02 -39.44
N VAL A 31 -4.41 6.12 -38.69
CA VAL A 31 -4.15 5.31 -37.51
C VAL A 31 -4.43 6.19 -36.28
N GLN A 32 -5.56 5.95 -35.63
CA GLN A 32 -5.99 6.62 -34.39
C GLN A 32 -5.18 6.09 -33.19
N ASP A 33 -4.50 6.99 -32.49
CA ASP A 33 -3.95 6.79 -31.15
C ASP A 33 -5.11 6.91 -30.14
N ALA A 34 -5.19 5.97 -29.19
CA ALA A 34 -6.35 5.74 -28.34
C ALA A 34 -6.69 6.93 -27.42
N ALA A 35 -7.71 7.72 -27.77
CA ALA A 35 -8.72 8.31 -26.86
C ALA A 35 -9.64 9.30 -27.62
N THR A 36 -10.39 8.83 -28.62
CA THR A 36 -11.64 9.45 -29.09
C THR A 36 -12.34 8.45 -30.00
N ALA A 37 -13.32 7.71 -29.46
CA ALA A 37 -14.25 6.96 -30.28
C ALA A 37 -15.26 7.92 -30.89
N THR A 38 -15.26 8.11 -32.20
CA THR A 38 -16.40 8.69 -32.92
C THR A 38 -16.65 8.00 -34.25
N ASP A 39 -17.93 7.67 -34.42
CA ASP A 39 -18.70 7.32 -35.62
C ASP A 39 -18.38 6.03 -36.40
N ASP A 40 -19.01 4.96 -35.93
CA ASP A 40 -20.05 4.27 -36.70
C ASP A 40 -21.08 3.73 -35.72
N GLY A 41 -22.35 4.17 -35.81
CA GLY A 41 -23.61 3.55 -35.34
C GLY A 41 -23.67 2.55 -34.17
N GLU A 42 -22.69 2.46 -33.27
CA GLU A 42 -22.61 1.44 -32.23
C GLU A 42 -23.40 1.95 -31.03
N ILE A 43 -24.56 1.33 -30.81
CA ILE A 43 -25.27 1.36 -29.54
C ILE A 43 -24.21 1.07 -28.46
N ILE A 44 -24.05 1.97 -27.47
CA ILE A 44 -23.18 1.71 -26.32
C ILE A 44 -23.81 0.53 -25.56
N VAL A 45 -23.36 -0.69 -25.86
CA VAL A 45 -23.77 -1.90 -25.16
C VAL A 45 -23.08 -1.89 -23.82
N THR A 46 -23.81 -1.55 -22.76
CA THR A 46 -23.31 -1.63 -21.39
C THR A 46 -23.30 -3.07 -20.89
N GLY A 47 -22.29 -3.47 -20.11
CA GLY A 47 -22.18 -4.81 -19.53
C GLY A 47 -20.74 -5.30 -19.37
N LEU A 48 -20.57 -6.44 -18.70
CA LEU A 48 -19.28 -7.08 -18.42
C LEU A 48 -18.57 -7.40 -19.72
N ARG A 49 -19.29 -7.92 -20.71
CA ARG A 49 -18.68 -8.34 -21.98
C ARG A 49 -18.02 -7.19 -22.71
N GLU A 50 -18.60 -5.99 -22.65
CA GLU A 50 -18.04 -4.81 -23.32
C GLU A 50 -16.82 -4.26 -22.56
N SER A 51 -16.80 -4.29 -21.23
CA SER A 51 -15.57 -3.91 -20.50
C SER A 51 -14.42 -4.87 -20.78
N LEU A 52 -14.73 -6.16 -20.89
CA LEU A 52 -13.76 -7.19 -21.23
C LEU A 52 -13.22 -7.00 -22.64
N ARG A 53 -14.09 -6.72 -23.62
CA ARG A 53 -13.69 -6.37 -24.98
C ARG A 53 -12.75 -5.16 -25.00
N ARG A 54 -13.11 -4.07 -24.31
CA ARG A 54 -12.25 -2.88 -24.21
C ARG A 54 -10.90 -3.18 -23.56
N ALA A 55 -10.85 -4.03 -22.53
CA ALA A 55 -9.60 -4.45 -21.91
C ALA A 55 -8.72 -5.25 -22.89
N VAL A 56 -9.32 -6.13 -23.70
CA VAL A 56 -8.64 -6.90 -24.76
C VAL A 56 -8.10 -5.97 -25.86
N ASP A 57 -8.88 -4.98 -26.27
CA ASP A 57 -8.48 -3.99 -27.29
C ASP A 57 -7.30 -3.14 -26.80
N ILE A 58 -7.31 -2.69 -25.53
CA ILE A 58 -6.19 -1.99 -24.90
C ILE A 58 -4.93 -2.86 -24.94
N LYS A 59 -5.05 -4.13 -24.54
CA LYS A 59 -3.93 -5.09 -24.55
C LYS A 59 -3.36 -5.30 -25.95
N ARG A 60 -4.20 -5.52 -26.96
CA ARG A 60 -3.78 -5.77 -28.35
C ARG A 60 -3.11 -4.56 -28.99
N ASN A 61 -3.63 -3.36 -28.72
CA ASN A 61 -3.20 -2.14 -29.38
C ASN A 61 -1.98 -1.48 -28.73
N ALA A 62 -1.70 -1.75 -27.46
CA ALA A 62 -0.58 -1.15 -26.75
C ALA A 62 0.79 -1.34 -27.44
N ASP A 63 1.64 -0.33 -27.25
CA ASP A 63 3.04 -0.29 -27.70
C ASP A 63 3.97 -1.12 -26.78
N ASN A 64 3.46 -1.52 -25.62
CA ASN A 64 4.13 -2.24 -24.55
C ASN A 64 3.25 -3.39 -24.04
N ILE A 65 3.76 -4.20 -23.10
CA ILE A 65 2.98 -5.25 -22.47
C ILE A 65 2.17 -4.63 -21.33
N VAL A 66 0.85 -4.57 -21.52
CA VAL A 66 -0.11 -4.00 -20.57
C VAL A 66 -1.26 -4.98 -20.32
N ASP A 67 -1.80 -4.91 -19.11
CA ASP A 67 -3.08 -5.51 -18.76
C ASP A 67 -3.98 -4.39 -18.18
N SER A 68 -5.28 -4.46 -18.45
CA SER A 68 -6.22 -3.39 -18.07
C SER A 68 -7.46 -3.96 -17.39
N ILE A 69 -7.96 -3.23 -16.40
CA ILE A 69 -9.29 -3.42 -15.82
C ILE A 69 -10.14 -2.23 -16.24
N VAL A 70 -11.22 -2.51 -16.94
CA VAL A 70 -12.15 -1.49 -17.43
C VAL A 70 -13.49 -1.70 -16.71
N ALA A 71 -14.14 -0.61 -16.30
CA ALA A 71 -15.47 -0.66 -15.71
C ALA A 71 -16.54 -0.66 -16.82
N ASP A 72 -17.53 -1.54 -16.71
CA ASP A 72 -18.69 -1.64 -17.63
C ASP A 72 -19.46 -0.31 -17.75
N ASP A 73 -19.56 0.39 -16.62
CA ASP A 73 -20.21 1.67 -16.42
C ASP A 73 -19.60 2.30 -15.16
N ILE A 74 -19.84 3.58 -14.93
CA ILE A 74 -19.30 4.30 -13.77
C ILE A 74 -19.77 3.61 -12.49
N GLY A 75 -18.82 3.26 -11.63
CA GLY A 75 -19.07 2.59 -10.36
C GLY A 75 -19.70 1.21 -10.47
N LYS A 76 -19.54 0.51 -11.60
CA LYS A 76 -19.88 -0.91 -11.77
C LYS A 76 -18.70 -1.87 -11.52
N LEU A 77 -17.59 -1.41 -10.95
CA LEU A 77 -16.61 -2.35 -10.42
C LEU A 77 -17.24 -3.05 -9.19
N PRO A 78 -17.34 -4.39 -9.19
CA PRO A 78 -17.89 -5.17 -8.08
C PRO A 78 -16.95 -5.26 -6.86
N ASP A 79 -15.87 -4.48 -6.85
CA ASP A 79 -14.79 -4.52 -5.87
C ASP A 79 -14.84 -3.27 -4.98
N GLN A 80 -14.50 -3.39 -3.69
CA GLN A 80 -14.63 -2.29 -2.72
C GLN A 80 -13.62 -1.14 -2.92
N ASN A 81 -12.48 -1.46 -3.54
CA ASN A 81 -11.44 -0.50 -3.86
C ASN A 81 -10.63 -0.99 -5.07
N ILE A 82 -9.68 -0.16 -5.49
CA ILE A 82 -8.88 -0.40 -6.69
C ILE A 82 -7.94 -1.61 -6.54
N ALA A 83 -7.33 -1.83 -5.36
CA ALA A 83 -6.42 -2.96 -5.16
C ALA A 83 -7.10 -4.30 -5.45
N GLU A 84 -8.31 -4.49 -4.92
CA GLU A 84 -9.12 -5.70 -5.15
C GLU A 84 -9.45 -5.89 -6.64
N ALA A 85 -9.69 -4.81 -7.38
CA ALA A 85 -9.93 -4.86 -8.82
C ALA A 85 -8.67 -5.29 -9.60
N ILE A 86 -7.49 -4.74 -9.25
CA ILE A 86 -6.21 -5.03 -9.90
C ILE A 86 -5.75 -6.48 -9.61
N GLN A 87 -6.18 -7.11 -8.50
CA GLN A 87 -5.81 -8.50 -8.19
C GLN A 87 -6.20 -9.49 -9.31
N ARG A 88 -7.12 -9.11 -10.21
CA ARG A 88 -7.47 -9.89 -11.41
C ARG A 88 -6.39 -9.87 -12.50
N ILE A 89 -5.33 -9.09 -12.38
CA ILE A 89 -4.27 -9.02 -13.39
C ILE A 89 -3.23 -10.11 -13.09
N PRO A 90 -2.81 -10.90 -14.10
CA PRO A 90 -1.78 -11.92 -13.92
C PRO A 90 -0.49 -11.32 -13.37
N GLY A 91 0.10 -11.99 -12.37
CA GLY A 91 1.32 -11.52 -11.71
C GLY A 91 1.11 -10.40 -10.70
N VAL A 92 -0.13 -9.99 -10.42
CA VAL A 92 -0.45 -9.04 -9.35
C VAL A 92 -1.02 -9.76 -8.13
N THR A 93 -0.47 -9.44 -6.97
CA THR A 93 -1.03 -9.82 -5.66
C THR A 93 -1.28 -8.59 -4.82
N ILE A 94 -2.09 -8.74 -3.77
CA ILE A 94 -2.37 -7.64 -2.85
C ILE A 94 -2.07 -8.01 -1.42
N SER A 95 -1.73 -7.00 -0.63
CA SER A 95 -1.66 -7.07 0.84
C SER A 95 -2.87 -6.36 1.41
N ARG A 96 -3.50 -6.98 2.42
CA ARG A 96 -4.71 -6.46 3.05
C ARG A 96 -4.40 -5.90 4.42
N ASP A 97 -5.06 -4.80 4.74
CA ASP A 97 -5.16 -4.27 6.10
C ASP A 97 -6.62 -4.36 6.55
N ASN A 98 -6.85 -4.86 7.75
CA ASN A 98 -8.20 -5.06 8.30
C ASN A 98 -9.19 -5.76 7.33
N GLY A 99 -8.70 -6.74 6.57
CA GLY A 99 -9.46 -7.51 5.59
C GLY A 99 -9.80 -6.78 4.29
N GLU A 100 -9.18 -5.65 3.99
CA GLU A 100 -9.35 -4.90 2.74
C GLU A 100 -8.00 -4.66 2.04
N GLY A 101 -7.92 -4.84 0.72
CA GLY A 101 -6.71 -4.61 -0.07
C GLY A 101 -6.21 -3.17 0.02
N GLN A 102 -4.95 -2.98 0.43
CA GLN A 102 -4.31 -1.68 0.54
C GLN A 102 -3.18 -1.50 -0.48
N PHE A 103 -2.32 -2.51 -0.62
CA PHE A 103 -1.12 -2.45 -1.45
C PHE A 103 -1.11 -3.54 -2.51
N ILE A 104 -0.41 -3.28 -3.61
CA ILE A 104 -0.18 -4.26 -4.68
C ILE A 104 1.28 -4.71 -4.70
N THR A 105 1.53 -5.91 -5.20
CA THR A 105 2.86 -6.47 -5.47
C THR A 105 2.80 -7.07 -6.86
N VAL A 106 3.74 -6.71 -7.72
CA VAL A 106 3.73 -7.10 -9.13
C VAL A 106 4.98 -7.92 -9.42
N ARG A 107 4.79 -9.15 -9.92
CA ARG A 107 5.89 -10.07 -10.28
C ARG A 107 6.90 -10.29 -9.14
N GLY A 108 6.39 -10.50 -7.92
CA GLY A 108 7.20 -10.71 -6.71
C GLY A 108 7.82 -9.45 -6.12
N LEU A 109 7.77 -8.32 -6.82
CA LEU A 109 8.29 -7.05 -6.32
C LEU A 109 7.23 -6.31 -5.52
N GLY A 110 7.57 -6.00 -4.26
CA GLY A 110 6.71 -5.32 -3.31
C GLY A 110 6.19 -3.93 -3.75
N PRO A 111 5.30 -3.32 -2.95
CA PRO A 111 4.51 -2.16 -3.38
C PRO A 111 5.34 -0.92 -3.76
N ALA A 112 6.48 -0.70 -3.11
CA ALA A 112 7.35 0.45 -3.37
C ALA A 112 8.03 0.41 -4.76
N PHE A 113 8.00 -0.73 -5.46
CA PHE A 113 8.59 -0.90 -6.80
C PHE A 113 7.61 -0.64 -7.95
N SER A 114 6.34 -0.37 -7.64
CA SER A 114 5.34 0.05 -8.62
C SER A 114 5.07 1.55 -8.48
N THR A 115 4.85 2.23 -9.61
CA THR A 115 4.44 3.65 -9.59
C THR A 115 2.93 3.75 -9.81
N ALA A 116 2.22 4.40 -8.89
CA ALA A 116 0.81 4.73 -9.06
C ALA A 116 0.63 6.10 -9.70
N LEU A 117 -0.11 6.16 -10.79
CA LEU A 117 -0.47 7.36 -11.51
C LEU A 117 -1.98 7.57 -11.49
N TYR A 118 -2.39 8.83 -11.53
CA TYR A 118 -3.77 9.24 -11.76
C TYR A 118 -3.80 10.17 -12.96
N ASN A 119 -4.52 9.77 -14.01
CA ASN A 119 -4.55 10.47 -15.29
C ASN A 119 -3.13 10.82 -15.80
N GLY A 120 -2.17 9.89 -15.63
CA GLY A 120 -0.76 10.06 -16.03
C GLY A 120 0.12 10.89 -15.07
N ARG A 121 -0.39 11.33 -13.91
CA ARG A 121 0.34 12.15 -12.91
C ARG A 121 0.67 11.34 -11.66
N ILE A 122 1.83 11.55 -11.06
CA ILE A 122 2.17 10.88 -9.80
C ILE A 122 1.26 11.40 -8.67
N LEU A 123 0.68 10.49 -7.90
CA LEU A 123 -0.03 10.81 -6.67
C LEU A 123 0.92 10.82 -5.47
N ALA A 124 0.78 11.83 -4.61
CA ALA A 124 1.42 11.83 -3.30
C ALA A 124 0.86 10.70 -2.42
N THR A 125 1.65 10.23 -1.46
CA THR A 125 1.19 9.22 -0.49
C THR A 125 1.49 9.63 0.94
N GLU A 126 0.54 9.34 1.80
CA GLU A 126 0.54 9.46 3.25
C GLU A 126 1.46 8.44 3.95
N ASN A 127 1.84 7.33 3.29
CA ASN A 127 2.73 6.35 3.89
C ASN A 127 4.12 6.94 4.16
N GLN A 128 4.90 6.38 5.08
CA GLN A 128 6.27 6.86 5.32
C GLN A 128 7.20 6.62 4.12
N GLY A 129 6.97 5.55 3.35
CA GLY A 129 7.73 5.22 2.16
C GLY A 129 7.17 5.80 0.87
N ARG A 130 7.27 5.02 -0.22
CA ARG A 130 6.82 5.38 -1.58
C ARG A 130 5.61 4.59 -2.05
N GLU A 131 5.33 3.47 -1.40
CA GLU A 131 4.16 2.64 -1.62
C GLU A 131 2.88 3.48 -1.55
N PHE A 132 2.03 3.32 -2.56
CA PHE A 132 0.74 4.01 -2.63
C PHE A 132 -0.34 3.11 -2.04
N SER A 133 -1.15 3.65 -1.13
CA SER A 133 -2.31 2.93 -0.62
C SER A 133 -3.50 3.10 -1.58
N PHE A 134 -3.84 2.03 -2.29
CA PHE A 134 -4.95 2.03 -3.27
C PHE A 134 -6.33 2.08 -2.62
N ASP A 135 -6.40 1.89 -1.30
CA ASP A 135 -7.62 1.97 -0.52
C ASP A 135 -8.06 3.42 -0.21
N ILE A 136 -7.21 4.42 -0.50
CA ILE A 136 -7.56 5.84 -0.41
C ILE A 136 -8.54 6.21 -1.53
N LEU A 137 -8.49 5.51 -2.66
CA LEU A 137 -9.31 5.81 -3.82
C LEU A 137 -10.50 4.84 -3.91
N PRO A 138 -11.74 5.35 -3.94
CA PRO A 138 -12.91 4.52 -4.18
C PRO A 138 -12.92 4.00 -5.61
N ALA A 139 -13.28 2.72 -5.78
CA ALA A 139 -13.41 2.10 -7.11
C ALA A 139 -14.52 2.77 -7.93
N GLU A 140 -15.49 3.43 -7.29
CA GLU A 140 -16.61 4.08 -7.97
C GLU A 140 -16.23 5.30 -8.80
N LEU A 141 -15.09 5.90 -8.50
CA LEU A 141 -14.60 7.09 -9.18
C LEU A 141 -13.67 6.78 -10.36
N ILE A 142 -13.31 5.51 -10.55
CA ILE A 142 -12.34 5.05 -11.54
C ILE A 142 -13.07 4.26 -12.63
N ASN A 143 -12.76 4.53 -13.90
CA ASN A 143 -13.36 3.82 -15.03
C ASN A 143 -12.40 2.82 -15.71
N ARG A 144 -11.09 3.01 -15.54
CA ARG A 144 -10.04 2.17 -16.13
C ARG A 144 -8.79 2.20 -15.27
N VAL A 145 -8.13 1.06 -15.16
CA VAL A 145 -6.82 0.92 -14.52
C VAL A 145 -5.92 0.13 -15.45
N ASP A 146 -4.80 0.71 -15.84
CA ASP A 146 -3.81 0.06 -16.68
C ASP A 146 -2.58 -0.32 -15.85
N VAL A 147 -2.13 -1.57 -15.97
CA VAL A 147 -0.89 -2.06 -15.37
C VAL A 147 0.10 -2.34 -16.50
N SER A 148 0.98 -1.37 -16.74
CA SER A 148 2.08 -1.48 -17.70
C SER A 148 3.24 -2.27 -17.08
N LYS A 149 3.50 -3.46 -17.61
CA LYS A 149 4.55 -4.37 -17.15
C LYS A 149 5.91 -4.08 -17.80
N THR A 150 5.89 -3.51 -19.01
CA THR A 150 7.09 -3.04 -19.70
C THR A 150 6.99 -1.53 -19.97
N PRO A 151 8.08 -0.77 -19.83
CA PRO A 151 8.06 0.66 -20.04
C PRO A 151 8.26 1.05 -21.51
N THR A 152 7.80 2.24 -21.87
CA THR A 152 8.29 3.01 -23.03
C THR A 152 9.08 4.22 -22.52
N ALA A 153 9.84 4.90 -23.38
CA ALA A 153 10.68 6.02 -22.95
C ALA A 153 9.85 7.25 -22.54
N SER A 154 8.62 7.37 -23.05
CA SER A 154 7.67 8.42 -22.71
C SER A 154 7.05 8.27 -21.32
N MET A 155 7.09 7.09 -20.72
CA MET A 155 6.56 6.87 -19.38
C MET A 155 7.43 7.55 -18.32
N ILE A 156 6.79 7.97 -17.24
CA ILE A 156 7.48 8.44 -16.03
C ILE A 156 8.25 7.25 -15.41
N GLU A 157 9.51 7.47 -15.04
CA GLU A 157 10.34 6.47 -14.39
C GLU A 157 9.99 6.29 -12.90
N GLY A 158 10.35 5.14 -12.32
CA GLY A 158 10.15 4.84 -10.90
C GLY A 158 9.52 3.47 -10.65
N GLY A 159 8.83 2.90 -11.64
CA GLY A 159 8.20 1.58 -11.58
C GLY A 159 9.06 0.50 -12.21
N ILE A 160 9.97 -0.13 -11.45
CA ILE A 160 10.68 -1.34 -11.92
C ILE A 160 9.71 -2.50 -12.06
N ALA A 161 8.75 -2.64 -11.14
CA ALA A 161 7.79 -3.74 -11.15
C ALA A 161 6.71 -3.52 -12.23
N ALA A 162 6.02 -2.38 -12.14
CA ALA A 162 5.04 -1.90 -13.10
C ALA A 162 4.72 -0.42 -12.89
N THR A 163 4.07 0.19 -13.88
CA THR A 163 3.37 1.46 -13.75
C THR A 163 1.87 1.20 -13.77
N VAL A 164 1.16 1.67 -12.75
CA VAL A 164 -0.28 1.51 -12.58
C VAL A 164 -0.96 2.87 -12.76
N ASP A 165 -1.63 3.09 -13.88
CA ASP A 165 -2.31 4.35 -14.18
C ASP A 165 -3.82 4.21 -14.05
N MET A 166 -4.41 5.08 -13.23
CA MET A 166 -5.83 5.09 -12.90
C MET A 166 -6.50 6.25 -13.63
N TYR A 167 -7.51 5.93 -14.42
CA TYR A 167 -8.24 6.90 -15.21
C TYR A 167 -9.61 7.18 -14.62
N THR A 168 -10.02 8.44 -14.71
CA THR A 168 -11.36 8.90 -14.33
C THR A 168 -12.16 9.31 -15.54
N ALA A 169 -13.48 9.18 -15.43
CA ALA A 169 -14.38 9.68 -16.45
C ALA A 169 -14.22 11.19 -16.64
N ARG A 170 -14.35 11.64 -17.88
CA ARG A 170 -14.29 13.05 -18.29
C ARG A 170 -15.61 13.47 -18.93
N PRO A 171 -15.93 14.79 -18.93
CA PRO A 171 -17.16 15.29 -19.52
C PRO A 171 -17.40 14.84 -20.96
N PHE A 172 -16.34 14.85 -21.79
CA PHE A 172 -16.42 14.49 -23.21
C PHE A 172 -16.41 12.98 -23.49
N ASP A 173 -16.31 12.14 -22.46
CA ASP A 173 -16.50 10.69 -22.61
C ASP A 173 -17.97 10.32 -22.84
N PHE A 174 -18.90 11.26 -22.58
CA PHE A 174 -20.34 11.08 -22.73
C PHE A 174 -20.88 11.92 -23.89
N LYS A 175 -21.63 11.29 -24.81
CA LYS A 175 -22.29 11.98 -25.93
C LYS A 175 -23.38 12.95 -25.44
N GLU A 176 -24.11 12.56 -24.40
CA GLU A 176 -25.11 13.37 -23.71
C GLU A 176 -24.68 13.59 -22.25
N GLY A 177 -25.40 14.42 -21.50
CA GLY A 177 -25.20 14.50 -20.05
C GLY A 177 -25.38 13.12 -19.40
N LYS A 178 -24.71 12.87 -18.26
CA LYS A 178 -24.77 11.59 -17.54
C LYS A 178 -25.07 11.84 -16.07
N VAL A 179 -26.00 11.09 -15.50
CA VAL A 179 -26.19 11.01 -14.05
C VAL A 179 -26.14 9.55 -13.62
N ALA A 180 -25.24 9.24 -12.69
CA ALA A 180 -25.15 7.92 -12.07
C ALA A 180 -25.20 8.09 -10.54
N LEU A 181 -26.04 7.33 -9.85
CA LEU A 181 -26.18 7.35 -8.39
C LEU A 181 -26.17 5.91 -7.86
N SER A 182 -25.54 5.67 -6.72
CA SER A 182 -25.52 4.36 -6.05
C SER A 182 -25.76 4.53 -4.55
N ALA A 183 -26.54 3.62 -3.98
CA ALA A 183 -26.73 3.50 -2.53
C ALA A 183 -26.64 2.03 -2.13
N GLN A 184 -25.88 1.75 -1.07
CA GLN A 184 -25.56 0.39 -0.63
C GLN A 184 -25.55 0.29 0.89
N ALA A 185 -26.04 -0.84 1.41
CA ALA A 185 -25.89 -1.26 2.79
C ALA A 185 -24.88 -2.42 2.85
N ASN A 186 -23.84 -2.25 3.67
CA ASN A 186 -22.80 -3.22 3.95
C ASN A 186 -23.08 -3.88 5.31
N TYR A 187 -22.88 -5.19 5.41
CA TYR A 187 -23.02 -5.97 6.65
C TYR A 187 -21.76 -6.79 6.90
N ASP A 188 -21.05 -6.45 7.97
CA ASP A 188 -19.84 -7.13 8.43
C ASP A 188 -20.23 -8.18 9.49
N LYS A 189 -20.06 -9.49 9.20
CA LYS A 189 -20.59 -10.58 10.05
C LYS A 189 -20.06 -10.55 11.48
N LEU A 190 -18.78 -10.26 11.69
CA LEU A 190 -18.19 -10.19 13.03
C LEU A 190 -18.69 -8.97 13.81
N ARG A 191 -18.98 -7.87 13.12
CA ARG A 191 -19.48 -6.64 13.77
C ARG A 191 -20.99 -6.68 14.04
N GLY A 192 -21.74 -7.40 13.23
CA GLY A 192 -23.19 -7.53 13.34
C GLY A 192 -23.97 -6.24 13.05
N GLN A 193 -23.38 -5.27 12.34
CA GLN A 193 -23.98 -3.96 12.07
C GLN A 193 -24.04 -3.67 10.57
N PHE A 194 -25.08 -2.92 10.15
CA PHE A 194 -25.19 -2.38 8.81
C PHE A 194 -24.48 -1.02 8.70
N SER A 195 -23.83 -0.78 7.57
CA SER A 195 -23.03 0.40 7.27
C SER A 195 -23.39 0.97 5.90
N PRO A 196 -23.70 2.28 5.79
CA PRO A 196 -24.13 2.88 4.54
C PRO A 196 -22.95 3.24 3.61
N GLN A 197 -23.22 3.25 2.31
CA GLN A 197 -22.33 3.74 1.27
C GLN A 197 -23.13 4.41 0.16
N PHE A 198 -22.64 5.54 -0.32
CA PHE A 198 -23.27 6.35 -1.37
C PHE A 198 -22.22 6.80 -2.37
N SER A 199 -22.58 6.83 -3.65
CA SER A 199 -21.76 7.47 -4.67
C SER A 199 -22.63 8.14 -5.73
N GLY A 200 -22.08 9.13 -6.40
CA GLY A 200 -22.77 9.84 -7.47
C GLY A 200 -21.81 10.47 -8.45
N LEU A 201 -22.22 10.54 -9.71
CA LEU A 201 -21.53 11.24 -10.79
C LEU A 201 -22.55 12.03 -11.60
N LEU A 202 -22.22 13.28 -11.91
CA LEU A 202 -22.97 14.15 -12.78
C LEU A 202 -22.02 14.73 -13.83
N SER A 203 -22.38 14.58 -15.09
CA SER A 203 -21.66 15.15 -16.23
C SER A 203 -22.62 15.95 -17.10
N LYS A 204 -22.18 17.11 -17.58
CA LYS A 204 -22.93 17.93 -18.52
C LYS A 204 -22.00 18.66 -19.48
N THR A 205 -22.36 18.63 -20.76
CA THR A 205 -21.74 19.41 -21.84
C THR A 205 -22.62 20.63 -22.20
N PHE A 206 -21.98 21.69 -22.68
CA PHE A 206 -22.55 23.00 -22.98
C PHE A 206 -21.97 23.56 -24.28
N GLY A 207 -22.63 24.56 -24.87
CA GLY A 207 -22.14 25.30 -26.04
C GLY A 207 -21.78 24.36 -27.20
N ASP A 208 -22.77 23.61 -27.69
CA ASP A 208 -22.62 22.60 -28.75
C ASP A 208 -21.58 21.50 -28.50
N GLY A 209 -21.13 21.33 -27.25
CA GLY A 209 -20.18 20.29 -26.84
C GLY A 209 -18.74 20.77 -26.69
N ASP A 210 -18.50 22.09 -26.76
CA ASP A 210 -17.16 22.67 -26.60
C ASP A 210 -16.73 22.87 -25.16
N PHE A 211 -17.67 22.88 -24.21
CA PHE A 211 -17.37 22.94 -22.79
C PHE A 211 -18.10 21.85 -22.02
N GLY A 212 -17.44 21.21 -21.07
CA GLY A 212 -18.05 20.17 -20.24
C GLY A 212 -17.56 20.22 -18.81
N ILE A 213 -18.45 19.92 -17.87
CA ILE A 213 -18.14 19.77 -16.45
C ILE A 213 -18.64 18.41 -15.97
N LEU A 214 -17.83 17.75 -15.17
CA LEU A 214 -18.14 16.49 -14.51
C LEU A 214 -17.74 16.59 -13.04
N GLY A 215 -18.67 16.27 -12.15
CA GLY A 215 -18.43 16.12 -10.72
C GLY A 215 -18.82 14.73 -10.27
N ALA A 216 -18.02 14.12 -9.40
CA ALA A 216 -18.41 12.86 -8.76
C ALA A 216 -17.99 12.84 -7.29
N PHE A 217 -18.72 12.07 -6.48
CA PHE A 217 -18.47 11.91 -5.05
C PHE A 217 -18.69 10.46 -4.63
N SER A 218 -18.03 10.06 -3.54
CA SER A 218 -18.22 8.78 -2.87
C SER A 218 -18.10 8.98 -1.36
N TYR A 219 -18.99 8.33 -0.60
CA TYR A 219 -19.00 8.33 0.86
C TYR A 219 -19.25 6.92 1.38
N ILE A 220 -18.48 6.49 2.37
CA ILE A 220 -18.68 5.23 3.09
C ILE A 220 -18.42 5.44 4.58
N ASP A 221 -19.26 4.84 5.43
CA ASP A 221 -19.10 4.78 6.89
C ASP A 221 -19.25 3.33 7.34
N ARG A 222 -18.12 2.63 7.43
CA ARG A 222 -18.05 1.19 7.61
C ARG A 222 -17.48 0.80 8.96
N LYS A 223 -18.13 -0.15 9.63
CA LYS A 223 -17.66 -0.72 10.90
C LYS A 223 -17.27 -2.17 10.71
N ILE A 224 -16.02 -2.48 11.05
CA ILE A 224 -15.40 -3.79 10.85
C ILE A 224 -14.94 -4.30 12.22
N GLU A 225 -14.94 -5.62 12.39
CA GLU A 225 -14.27 -6.28 13.51
C GLU A 225 -13.28 -7.31 12.96
N GLY A 226 -12.08 -7.33 13.52
CA GLY A 226 -11.07 -8.35 13.31
C GLY A 226 -10.74 -9.05 14.63
N ARG A 227 -10.37 -10.33 14.56
CA ARG A 227 -9.89 -11.09 15.73
C ARG A 227 -8.56 -11.73 15.40
N ARG A 228 -7.65 -11.72 16.38
CA ARG A 228 -6.25 -12.11 16.22
C ARG A 228 -5.73 -12.87 17.42
N ILE A 229 -5.00 -13.96 17.16
CA ILE A 229 -4.01 -14.51 18.10
C ILE A 229 -2.64 -14.11 17.59
N PHE A 230 -1.79 -13.50 18.41
CA PHE A 230 -0.51 -12.94 18.00
C PHE A 230 0.62 -13.39 18.91
N THR A 231 1.82 -13.55 18.37
CA THR A 231 3.06 -13.55 19.13
C THR A 231 4.01 -12.49 18.59
N ASP A 232 4.66 -11.76 19.51
CA ASP A 232 5.63 -10.73 19.16
C ASP A 232 7.00 -11.30 18.78
N GLY A 233 6.98 -12.19 17.79
CA GLY A 233 8.15 -12.94 17.38
C GLY A 233 8.50 -14.09 18.33
N TRP A 234 9.48 -14.86 17.87
CA TRP A 234 10.09 -15.95 18.62
C TRP A 234 11.54 -15.57 18.91
N GLU A 235 11.91 -15.53 20.18
CA GLU A 235 13.29 -15.32 20.60
C GLU A 235 14.09 -16.56 20.25
N ALA A 236 14.93 -16.45 19.22
CA ALA A 236 15.79 -17.55 18.76
C ALA A 236 17.10 -17.63 19.55
N ASN A 237 17.78 -18.77 19.44
CA ASN A 237 19.09 -19.04 20.04
C ASN A 237 19.13 -18.90 21.58
N GLN A 238 18.02 -19.19 22.25
CA GLN A 238 17.93 -19.15 23.70
C GLN A 238 18.52 -20.43 24.31
N ASN A 239 19.12 -20.30 25.49
CA ASN A 239 19.56 -21.43 26.30
C ASN A 239 18.67 -21.47 27.55
N LEU A 240 18.02 -22.61 27.78
CA LEU A 240 17.15 -22.81 28.95
C LEU A 240 17.88 -23.70 29.95
N ASP A 241 18.17 -23.12 31.11
CA ASP A 241 18.65 -23.80 32.32
C ASP A 241 17.48 -23.86 33.30
N LEU A 242 16.77 -24.99 33.25
CA LEU A 242 15.50 -25.20 33.93
C LEU A 242 15.69 -25.37 35.43
N ASN A 243 16.80 -26.01 35.83
CA ASN A 243 17.11 -26.32 37.22
C ASN A 243 18.02 -25.26 37.90
N LYS A 244 18.54 -24.30 37.12
CA LYS A 244 19.41 -23.20 37.55
C LYS A 244 20.75 -23.67 38.12
N ASP A 245 21.29 -24.79 37.64
CA ASP A 245 22.58 -25.34 38.04
C ASP A 245 23.78 -24.77 37.25
N GLY A 246 23.51 -23.91 36.26
CA GLY A 246 24.50 -23.31 35.37
C GLY A 246 24.71 -24.10 34.06
N THR A 247 24.03 -25.22 33.86
CA THR A 247 24.11 -26.07 32.66
C THR A 247 22.76 -26.13 31.94
N PRO A 248 22.61 -25.46 30.78
CA PRO A 248 21.35 -25.49 30.04
C PRO A 248 20.99 -26.90 29.56
N GLU A 249 19.81 -27.40 29.91
CA GLU A 249 19.25 -28.65 29.36
C GLU A 249 18.86 -28.50 27.89
N PHE A 250 18.44 -27.30 27.49
CA PHE A 250 18.14 -26.98 26.10
C PHE A 250 19.00 -25.81 25.61
N ARG A 251 19.56 -25.96 24.41
CA ARG A 251 20.45 -24.96 23.80
C ARG A 251 19.97 -24.59 22.41
N GLY A 252 20.08 -23.32 22.05
CA GLY A 252 19.74 -22.84 20.71
C GLY A 252 18.23 -22.92 20.39
N VAL A 253 17.37 -22.88 21.41
CA VAL A 253 15.92 -23.02 21.22
C VAL A 253 15.24 -21.71 20.90
N SER A 254 14.05 -21.81 20.32
CA SER A 254 13.15 -20.70 20.05
C SER A 254 11.94 -20.74 20.96
N ILE A 255 11.66 -19.64 21.66
CA ILE A 255 10.55 -19.46 22.60
C ILE A 255 9.74 -18.21 22.22
N PRO A 256 8.40 -18.19 22.31
CA PRO A 256 7.63 -17.00 21.97
C PRO A 256 7.84 -15.88 23.00
N THR A 257 7.92 -14.63 22.54
CA THR A 257 8.09 -13.46 23.43
C THR A 257 6.87 -13.25 24.32
N TYR A 258 5.69 -13.13 23.70
CA TYR A 258 4.41 -13.09 24.39
C TYR A 258 3.34 -13.67 23.47
N VAL A 259 2.20 -14.03 24.05
CA VAL A 259 1.00 -14.43 23.30
C VAL A 259 -0.10 -13.44 23.63
N GLU A 260 -0.74 -12.93 22.59
CA GLU A 260 -1.81 -11.96 22.61
C GLU A 260 -3.08 -12.54 21.97
N TRP A 261 -4.22 -12.19 22.55
CA TRP A 261 -5.56 -12.35 21.99
C TRP A 261 -6.19 -10.97 21.86
N GLY A 262 -6.41 -10.53 20.63
CA GLY A 262 -6.85 -9.18 20.30
C GLY A 262 -8.16 -9.15 19.50
N THR A 263 -9.07 -8.26 19.91
CA THR A 263 -10.22 -7.84 19.09
C THR A 263 -9.95 -6.43 18.59
N ASN A 264 -9.83 -6.26 17.27
CA ASN A 264 -9.76 -4.96 16.63
C ASN A 264 -11.15 -4.51 16.19
N SER A 265 -11.63 -3.40 16.74
CA SER A 265 -12.83 -2.71 16.26
C SER A 265 -12.42 -1.52 15.39
N THR A 266 -12.66 -1.61 14.09
CA THR A 266 -12.31 -0.55 13.14
C THR A 266 -13.56 0.23 12.72
N ASN A 267 -13.49 1.56 12.82
CA ASN A 267 -14.46 2.45 12.18
C ASN A 267 -13.78 3.21 11.03
N ARG A 268 -14.22 2.94 9.80
CA ARG A 268 -13.62 3.43 8.57
C ARG A 268 -14.58 4.36 7.85
N LYS A 269 -14.19 5.63 7.74
CA LYS A 269 -14.94 6.64 7.00
C LYS A 269 -14.12 7.14 5.83
N ARG A 270 -14.67 7.09 4.62
CA ARG A 270 -14.00 7.64 3.43
C ARG A 270 -14.96 8.57 2.72
N MET A 271 -14.48 9.76 2.41
CA MET A 271 -15.16 10.74 1.58
C MET A 271 -14.22 11.15 0.46
N SER A 272 -14.66 10.99 -0.78
CA SER A 272 -13.88 11.35 -1.95
C SER A 272 -14.73 12.16 -2.91
N GLY A 273 -14.10 13.08 -3.63
CA GLY A 273 -14.72 13.89 -4.66
C GLY A 273 -13.76 14.17 -5.79
N LEU A 274 -14.28 14.24 -7.01
CA LEU A 274 -13.55 14.71 -8.17
C LEU A 274 -14.37 15.77 -8.90
N LEU A 275 -13.66 16.68 -9.55
CA LEU A 275 -14.22 17.68 -10.43
C LEU A 275 -13.33 17.77 -11.67
N THR A 276 -13.93 17.73 -12.85
CA THR A 276 -13.23 17.89 -14.13
C THR A 276 -13.99 18.89 -14.98
N ALA A 277 -13.28 19.85 -15.55
CA ALA A 277 -13.78 20.77 -16.56
C ALA A 277 -12.94 20.60 -17.84
N GLN A 278 -13.60 20.48 -18.99
CA GLN A 278 -12.96 20.41 -20.29
C GLN A 278 -13.45 21.53 -21.18
N TRP A 279 -12.54 22.17 -21.89
CA TRP A 279 -12.84 23.23 -22.85
C TRP A 279 -12.07 23.00 -24.14
N ARG A 280 -12.81 22.70 -25.22
CA ARG A 280 -12.31 22.76 -26.59
C ARG A 280 -12.29 24.22 -27.00
N ALA A 281 -11.14 24.87 -26.80
CA ALA A 281 -10.97 26.30 -27.12
C ALA A 281 -10.88 26.55 -28.63
N SER A 282 -10.52 25.53 -29.40
CA SER A 282 -10.59 25.48 -30.87
C SER A 282 -10.56 24.01 -31.31
N ASP A 283 -10.72 23.75 -32.61
CA ASP A 283 -10.60 22.39 -33.19
C ASP A 283 -9.24 21.73 -32.91
N THR A 284 -8.22 22.54 -32.61
CA THR A 284 -6.84 22.07 -32.37
C THR A 284 -6.43 22.12 -30.91
N LEU A 285 -7.26 22.63 -29.99
CA LEU A 285 -6.85 22.92 -28.62
C LEU A 285 -7.90 22.48 -27.60
N LEU A 286 -7.51 21.55 -26.74
CA LEU A 286 -8.31 21.06 -25.62
C LEU A 286 -7.61 21.36 -24.30
N LEU A 287 -8.27 22.13 -23.43
CA LEU A 287 -7.86 22.34 -22.04
C LEU A 287 -8.68 21.42 -21.13
N THR A 288 -8.01 20.71 -20.23
CA THR A 288 -8.65 19.96 -19.14
C THR A 288 -8.11 20.47 -17.80
N LEU A 289 -9.02 20.83 -16.91
CA LEU A 289 -8.73 21.13 -15.50
C LEU A 289 -9.40 20.06 -14.66
N ASP A 290 -8.65 19.38 -13.81
CA ASP A 290 -9.18 18.31 -12.97
C ASP A 290 -8.60 18.36 -11.56
N GLY A 291 -9.39 17.91 -10.60
CA GLY A 291 -9.02 17.83 -9.21
C GLY A 291 -9.66 16.66 -8.51
N LEU A 292 -8.93 16.13 -7.53
CA LEU A 292 -9.31 15.00 -6.69
C LEU A 292 -9.09 15.38 -5.23
N TYR A 293 -10.05 15.02 -4.40
CA TYR A 293 -9.96 15.05 -2.95
C TYR A 293 -10.36 13.68 -2.41
N SER A 294 -9.59 13.13 -1.48
CA SER A 294 -10.00 11.96 -0.71
C SER A 294 -9.55 12.09 0.73
N LYS A 295 -10.46 11.85 1.66
CA LYS A 295 -10.18 11.74 3.08
C LYS A 295 -10.63 10.38 3.58
N LEU A 296 -9.71 9.68 4.25
CA LEU A 296 -9.90 8.36 4.83
C LEU A 296 -9.52 8.43 6.31
N ASP A 297 -10.53 8.33 7.17
CA ASP A 297 -10.37 8.24 8.63
C ASP A 297 -10.60 6.77 9.03
N VAL A 298 -9.52 6.05 9.34
CA VAL A 298 -9.56 4.70 9.92
C VAL A 298 -9.27 4.85 11.41
N ASN A 299 -10.21 4.45 12.26
CA ASN A 299 -10.03 4.45 13.70
C ASN A 299 -10.06 3.02 14.21
N ASP A 300 -8.88 2.48 14.51
CA ASP A 300 -8.71 1.15 15.08
C ASP A 300 -8.68 1.23 16.61
N ASP A 301 -9.57 0.47 17.24
CA ASP A 301 -9.63 0.27 18.68
C ASP A 301 -9.33 -1.20 19.00
N ASN A 302 -8.08 -1.46 19.35
CA ASN A 302 -7.56 -2.78 19.69
C ASN A 302 -7.71 -3.01 21.19
N LYS A 303 -8.60 -3.92 21.58
CA LYS A 303 -8.61 -4.49 22.93
C LYS A 303 -7.82 -5.78 22.89
N VAL A 304 -6.93 -5.94 23.85
CA VAL A 304 -5.95 -7.03 23.84
C VAL A 304 -5.79 -7.58 25.26
N PHE A 305 -5.75 -8.90 25.35
CA PHE A 305 -5.20 -9.63 26.49
C PHE A 305 -3.89 -10.27 26.06
N PHE A 306 -2.84 -10.16 26.87
CA PHE A 306 -1.59 -10.84 26.56
C PHE A 306 -0.86 -11.35 27.80
N VAL A 307 0.05 -12.30 27.57
CA VAL A 307 0.89 -12.93 28.60
C VAL A 307 2.33 -13.00 28.08
N TYR A 308 3.27 -12.38 28.80
CA TYR A 308 4.69 -12.37 28.43
C TYR A 308 5.36 -13.69 28.80
N GLY A 309 5.81 -14.40 27.77
CA GLY A 309 6.74 -15.52 27.88
C GLY A 309 8.18 -15.06 28.05
N GLY A 310 9.12 -15.97 27.83
CA GLY A 310 10.56 -15.68 27.84
C GLY A 310 11.37 -16.57 28.78
N PRO A 311 12.70 -16.63 28.62
CA PRO A 311 13.57 -17.65 29.23
C PRO A 311 13.78 -17.49 30.74
N GLY A 312 13.50 -16.31 31.33
CA GLY A 312 13.97 -15.95 32.67
C GLY A 312 13.38 -16.74 33.84
N ASP A 313 12.18 -17.31 33.68
CA ASP A 313 11.43 -17.99 34.75
C ASP A 313 10.91 -19.37 34.35
N VAL A 314 11.46 -19.96 33.27
CA VAL A 314 11.05 -21.28 32.79
C VAL A 314 11.63 -22.38 33.67
N THR A 315 10.77 -23.26 34.19
CA THR A 315 11.15 -24.36 35.10
C THR A 315 10.94 -25.75 34.51
N ALA A 316 10.18 -25.84 33.41
CA ALA A 316 10.01 -27.04 32.62
C ALA A 316 9.74 -26.63 31.17
N ALA A 317 10.27 -27.38 30.20
CA ALA A 317 10.03 -27.14 28.79
C ALA A 317 10.01 -28.45 27.99
N THR A 318 9.25 -28.47 26.90
CA THR A 318 9.33 -29.50 25.85
C THR A 318 9.76 -28.83 24.55
N VAL A 319 10.70 -29.45 23.85
CA VAL A 319 11.30 -28.94 22.62
C VAL A 319 11.12 -29.97 21.52
N ASP A 320 10.76 -29.54 20.33
CA ASP A 320 10.63 -30.40 19.16
C ASP A 320 11.93 -30.52 18.34
N GLN A 321 11.84 -31.20 17.20
CA GLN A 321 12.96 -31.45 16.30
C GLN A 321 13.50 -30.17 15.63
N ASN A 322 12.71 -29.08 15.60
CA ASN A 322 13.06 -27.80 15.02
C ASN A 322 13.66 -26.84 16.05
N ASN A 323 13.98 -27.31 17.26
CA ASN A 323 14.36 -26.49 18.42
C ASN A 323 13.27 -25.49 18.83
N THR A 324 12.00 -25.75 18.50
CA THR A 324 10.88 -24.93 18.94
C THR A 324 10.43 -25.39 20.32
N VAL A 325 10.32 -24.47 21.28
CA VAL A 325 9.70 -24.75 22.57
C VAL A 325 8.19 -24.90 22.36
N THR A 326 7.70 -26.14 22.41
CA THR A 326 6.28 -26.47 22.18
C THR A 326 5.44 -26.40 23.45
N SER A 327 6.06 -26.47 24.63
CA SER A 327 5.42 -26.18 25.91
C SER A 327 6.44 -25.73 26.94
N TYR A 328 6.03 -24.89 27.90
CA TYR A 328 6.85 -24.55 29.06
C TYR A 328 6.02 -24.17 30.30
N THR A 329 6.62 -24.25 31.48
CA THR A 329 6.06 -23.80 32.76
C THR A 329 6.85 -22.63 33.32
N GLY A 330 6.15 -21.58 33.75
CA GLY A 330 6.70 -20.29 34.16
C GLY A 330 6.47 -19.22 33.10
N ILE A 331 6.36 -17.95 33.51
CA ILE A 331 6.26 -16.80 32.60
C ILE A 331 7.07 -15.61 33.14
N ALA A 332 7.42 -14.67 32.28
CA ALA A 332 8.15 -13.46 32.69
C ALA A 332 7.22 -12.42 33.33
N SER A 333 6.03 -12.19 32.76
CA SER A 333 5.02 -11.28 33.34
C SER A 333 3.62 -11.43 32.70
N GLY A 334 2.63 -10.77 33.30
CA GLY A 334 1.21 -10.84 32.93
C GLY A 334 0.41 -11.75 33.88
N PRO A 335 -0.86 -12.08 33.62
CA PRO A 335 -1.68 -11.61 32.49
C PRO A 335 -1.92 -10.10 32.48
N MET A 336 -2.11 -9.53 31.29
CA MET A 336 -2.33 -8.09 31.12
C MET A 336 -3.50 -7.82 30.18
N PHE A 337 -4.22 -6.72 30.43
CA PHE A 337 -5.09 -6.11 29.45
C PHE A 337 -4.41 -4.86 28.91
N THR A 338 -4.56 -4.61 27.61
CA THR A 338 -4.19 -3.33 27.01
C THR A 338 -5.30 -2.84 26.08
N ASN A 339 -5.39 -1.53 25.97
CA ASN A 339 -6.08 -0.91 24.87
C ASN A 339 -5.09 -0.10 24.04
N GLN A 340 -5.00 -0.46 22.75
CA GLN A 340 -4.22 0.25 21.77
C GLN A 340 -5.16 0.95 20.78
N ILE A 341 -4.97 2.25 20.57
CA ILE A 341 -5.68 3.03 19.56
C ILE A 341 -4.69 3.32 18.43
N ARG A 342 -4.98 2.86 17.21
CA ARG A 342 -4.05 2.91 16.06
C ARG A 342 -4.73 3.49 14.81
N PRO A 343 -5.16 4.77 14.83
CA PRO A 343 -5.80 5.35 13.66
C PRO A 343 -4.83 5.53 12.50
N ARG A 344 -5.41 5.68 11.31
CA ARG A 344 -4.77 6.21 10.09
C ARG A 344 -5.68 7.32 9.56
N LEU A 345 -5.19 8.55 9.62
CA LEU A 345 -5.96 9.76 9.30
C LEU A 345 -5.42 10.37 8.01
N ALA A 346 -5.78 9.75 6.89
CA ALA A 346 -5.20 10.03 5.58
C ALA A 346 -6.04 11.07 4.82
N THR A 347 -5.38 12.10 4.27
CA THR A 347 -6.00 13.06 3.35
C THR A 347 -5.14 13.23 2.11
N THR A 348 -5.72 13.09 0.92
CA THR A 348 -5.05 13.24 -0.38
C THR A 348 -5.75 14.30 -1.23
N TYR A 349 -4.95 15.16 -1.84
CA TYR A 349 -5.34 16.18 -2.79
C TYR A 349 -4.57 16.00 -4.08
N GLN A 350 -5.22 16.30 -5.19
CA GLN A 350 -4.56 16.50 -6.47
C GLN A 350 -5.31 17.57 -7.26
N ALA A 351 -4.56 18.40 -7.95
CA ALA A 351 -5.09 19.31 -8.96
C ALA A 351 -4.15 19.30 -10.16
N GLY A 352 -4.70 19.48 -11.36
CA GLY A 352 -3.87 19.69 -12.53
C GLY A 352 -4.57 20.33 -13.69
N ALA A 353 -3.74 20.75 -14.64
CA ALA A 353 -4.13 21.42 -15.86
C ALA A 353 -3.39 20.77 -17.02
N ASN A 354 -4.15 20.24 -17.97
CA ASN A 354 -3.65 19.58 -19.16
C ASN A 354 -4.05 20.38 -20.40
N LEU A 355 -3.08 20.72 -21.24
CA LEU A 355 -3.29 21.32 -22.54
C LEU A 355 -2.91 20.29 -23.61
N ALA A 356 -3.89 19.85 -24.39
CA ALA A 356 -3.67 19.03 -25.57
C ALA A 356 -3.80 19.89 -26.83
N TRP A 357 -2.80 19.82 -27.70
CA TRP A 357 -2.68 20.62 -28.91
C TRP A 357 -2.47 19.72 -30.14
N THR A 358 -3.39 19.78 -31.09
CA THR A 358 -3.36 18.97 -32.32
C THR A 358 -3.48 19.92 -33.52
N PRO A 359 -2.42 20.66 -33.89
CA PRO A 359 -2.46 21.64 -34.97
C PRO A 359 -2.59 21.03 -36.37
N SER A 360 -2.35 19.73 -36.51
CA SER A 360 -2.48 18.96 -37.75
C SER A 360 -2.57 17.48 -37.44
N ASP A 361 -2.95 16.65 -38.41
CA ASP A 361 -3.01 15.19 -38.26
C ASP A 361 -1.65 14.53 -37.99
N ARG A 362 -0.56 15.25 -38.24
CA ARG A 362 0.81 14.75 -38.05
C ARG A 362 1.45 15.18 -36.75
N LEU A 363 0.90 16.18 -36.05
CA LEU A 363 1.56 16.75 -34.89
C LEU A 363 0.58 16.84 -33.72
N THR A 364 0.98 16.29 -32.59
CA THR A 364 0.22 16.38 -31.34
C THR A 364 1.17 16.72 -30.20
N GLY A 365 0.83 17.72 -29.40
CA GLY A 365 1.58 18.13 -28.21
C GLY A 365 0.70 18.08 -26.97
N THR A 366 1.30 17.76 -25.83
CA THR A 366 0.68 17.91 -24.52
C THR A 366 1.59 18.67 -23.57
N LEU A 367 0.98 19.49 -22.72
CA LEU A 367 1.62 20.14 -21.59
C LEU A 367 0.74 19.94 -20.36
N ASP A 368 1.30 19.33 -19.33
CA ASP A 368 0.57 18.96 -18.12
C ASP A 368 1.25 19.54 -16.89
N PHE A 369 0.48 20.24 -16.06
CA PHE A 369 0.90 20.74 -14.76
C PHE A 369 0.09 20.01 -13.69
N SER A 370 0.77 19.58 -12.62
CA SER A 370 0.08 18.96 -11.50
C SER A 370 0.68 19.33 -10.16
N TRP A 371 -0.19 19.35 -9.15
CA TRP A 371 0.15 19.42 -7.74
C TRP A 371 -0.59 18.30 -7.03
N SER A 372 0.11 17.54 -6.19
CA SER A 372 -0.49 16.53 -5.34
C SER A 372 0.07 16.65 -3.93
N LYS A 373 -0.80 16.44 -2.94
CA LYS A 373 -0.43 16.46 -1.52
C LYS A 373 -1.15 15.38 -0.76
N ALA A 374 -0.43 14.60 0.02
CA ALA A 374 -0.98 13.60 0.91
C ALA A 374 -0.49 13.82 2.34
N LYS A 375 -1.36 13.58 3.32
CA LYS A 375 -1.08 13.71 4.75
C LYS A 375 -1.60 12.50 5.50
N ASP A 376 -0.83 12.08 6.49
CA ASP A 376 -1.30 11.26 7.60
C ASP A 376 -1.18 12.09 8.88
N ASP A 377 -2.30 12.43 9.52
CA ASP A 377 -2.36 13.26 10.73
C ASP A 377 -2.44 12.41 12.02
N THR A 378 -1.85 11.22 12.01
CA THR A 378 -1.86 10.27 13.13
C THR A 378 -1.01 10.70 14.34
N GLY A 379 -0.12 11.69 14.18
CA GLY A 379 0.72 12.23 15.26
C GLY A 379 -0.06 12.63 16.52
N GLY A 380 0.13 11.89 17.61
CA GLY A 380 -0.53 12.14 18.89
C GLY A 380 -1.92 11.53 19.05
N ASN A 381 -2.45 10.87 18.02
CA ASN A 381 -3.77 10.26 18.02
C ASN A 381 -3.74 8.75 18.27
N GLN A 382 -2.54 8.15 18.39
CA GLN A 382 -2.41 6.77 18.86
C GLN A 382 -2.36 6.73 20.39
N ALA A 383 -2.77 5.61 20.95
CA ALA A 383 -2.69 5.37 22.39
C ALA A 383 -2.27 3.93 22.69
N TRP A 384 -1.59 3.73 23.80
CA TRP A 384 -1.33 2.42 24.37
C TRP A 384 -1.44 2.52 25.88
N PHE A 385 -2.34 1.75 26.48
CA PHE A 385 -2.65 1.81 27.91
C PHE A 385 -2.75 0.41 28.49
N GLU A 386 -1.89 0.10 29.45
CA GLU A 386 -1.76 -1.24 30.03
C GLU A 386 -2.29 -1.33 31.46
N SER A 387 -2.76 -2.53 31.79
CA SER A 387 -3.01 -2.95 33.15
C SER A 387 -2.58 -4.40 33.35
N ASN A 388 -2.06 -4.70 34.53
CA ASN A 388 -1.67 -6.06 34.93
C ASN A 388 -2.76 -6.67 35.83
N LEU A 389 -3.05 -7.96 35.65
CA LEU A 389 -3.98 -8.73 36.45
C LEU A 389 -3.23 -9.68 37.40
N ALA A 390 -3.09 -9.28 38.67
CA ALA A 390 -2.63 -10.18 39.73
C ALA A 390 -3.83 -10.88 40.39
N THR A 391 -4.43 -11.86 39.71
CA THR A 391 -5.67 -12.52 40.19
C THR A 391 -5.41 -13.37 41.46
N PRO A 392 -6.39 -13.56 42.37
CA PRO A 392 -6.22 -14.46 43.51
C PRO A 392 -5.92 -15.90 43.04
N GLY A 393 -4.85 -16.51 43.57
CA GLY A 393 -4.41 -17.87 43.20
C GLY A 393 -3.52 -17.94 41.95
N TYR A 394 -3.22 -16.79 41.33
CA TYR A 394 -2.24 -16.70 40.25
C TYR A 394 -0.81 -16.78 40.78
N SER A 395 0.02 -17.58 40.11
CA SER A 395 1.46 -17.65 40.35
C SER A 395 2.17 -17.67 38.99
N PRO A 396 3.06 -16.71 38.68
CA PRO A 396 3.83 -16.71 37.45
C PRO A 396 4.56 -18.05 37.21
N ALA A 397 5.09 -18.65 38.27
CA ALA A 397 5.79 -19.94 38.23
C ALA A 397 4.88 -21.14 37.91
N GLY A 398 3.56 -21.01 38.10
CA GLY A 398 2.57 -22.07 37.85
C GLY A 398 1.88 -21.99 36.49
N VAL A 399 2.07 -20.90 35.75
CA VAL A 399 1.48 -20.69 34.42
C VAL A 399 2.14 -21.63 33.41
N LYS A 400 1.36 -22.18 32.49
CA LYS A 400 1.86 -23.09 31.45
C LYS A 400 1.51 -22.59 30.07
N PHE A 401 2.50 -22.52 29.21
CA PHE A 401 2.36 -22.35 27.77
C PHE A 401 2.34 -23.72 27.08
N ALA A 402 1.52 -23.87 26.06
CA ALA A 402 1.62 -24.96 25.10
C ALA A 402 1.13 -24.54 23.71
N ILE A 403 1.66 -25.18 22.67
CA ILE A 403 1.04 -25.21 21.35
C ILE A 403 -0.12 -26.22 21.42
N GLY A 404 -1.35 -25.72 21.28
CA GLY A 404 -2.56 -26.53 21.38
C GLY A 404 -2.75 -27.49 20.18
N PRO A 405 -3.76 -28.39 20.24
CA PRO A 405 -4.05 -29.36 19.19
C PRO A 405 -4.29 -28.78 17.78
N THR A 406 -4.63 -27.50 17.69
CA THR A 406 -4.86 -26.77 16.43
C THR A 406 -3.64 -25.97 15.96
N GLY A 407 -2.49 -26.12 16.62
CA GLY A 407 -1.27 -25.39 16.32
C GLY A 407 -1.21 -23.98 16.92
N MET A 408 -2.23 -23.55 17.66
CA MET A 408 -2.28 -22.21 18.25
C MET A 408 -1.65 -22.15 19.65
N PRO A 409 -0.96 -21.06 20.01
CA PRO A 409 -0.42 -20.87 21.35
C PRO A 409 -1.54 -20.71 22.39
N VAL A 410 -1.42 -21.40 23.53
CA VAL A 410 -2.40 -21.39 24.63
C VAL A 410 -1.69 -21.25 25.97
N TYR A 411 -2.28 -20.49 26.87
CA TYR A 411 -1.87 -20.40 28.28
C TYR A 411 -2.91 -21.00 29.22
N THR A 412 -2.43 -21.72 30.25
CA THR A 412 -3.24 -22.25 31.34
C THR A 412 -2.63 -21.87 32.70
N GLY A 413 -3.41 -21.98 33.78
CA GLY A 413 -2.94 -21.59 35.12
C GLY A 413 -2.96 -20.07 35.40
N LEU A 414 -3.74 -19.30 34.63
CA LEU A 414 -3.82 -17.84 34.73
C LEU A 414 -4.76 -17.32 35.85
N GLY A 415 -5.33 -18.21 36.66
CA GLY A 415 -6.35 -17.86 37.65
C GLY A 415 -7.69 -17.46 37.01
N ASN A 416 -8.51 -16.69 37.74
CA ASN A 416 -9.78 -16.18 37.22
C ASN A 416 -9.57 -14.87 36.46
N ILE A 417 -9.34 -14.95 35.16
CA ILE A 417 -9.09 -13.78 34.28
C ILE A 417 -10.30 -12.82 34.15
N LEU A 418 -11.47 -13.21 34.66
CA LEU A 418 -12.66 -12.35 34.72
C LEU A 418 -12.67 -11.44 35.95
N ASP A 419 -11.86 -11.75 36.97
CA ASP A 419 -11.77 -10.95 38.19
C ASP A 419 -10.81 -9.77 38.01
N THR A 420 -11.37 -8.58 37.79
CA THR A 420 -10.60 -7.33 37.63
C THR A 420 -10.32 -6.62 38.96
N SER A 421 -10.73 -7.16 40.11
CA SER A 421 -10.58 -6.50 41.41
C SER A 421 -9.13 -6.19 41.80
N ASN A 422 -8.19 -6.98 41.27
CA ASN A 422 -6.75 -6.81 41.48
C ASN A 422 -6.02 -6.18 40.29
N ALA A 423 -6.74 -5.62 39.32
CA ALA A 423 -6.10 -4.97 38.17
C ALA A 423 -5.27 -3.76 38.62
N LYS A 424 -4.02 -3.67 38.13
CA LYS A 424 -3.07 -2.59 38.45
C LYS A 424 -2.72 -1.79 37.21
N ALA A 425 -2.67 -0.47 37.35
CA ALA A 425 -2.25 0.42 36.27
C ALA A 425 -0.78 0.19 35.90
N GLY A 426 -0.47 0.25 34.61
CA GLY A 426 0.86 0.04 34.07
C GLY A 426 1.32 1.19 33.17
N PHE A 427 2.02 0.83 32.10
CA PHE A 427 2.52 1.77 31.10
C PHE A 427 1.37 2.46 30.36
N LEU A 428 1.55 3.73 30.02
CA LEU A 428 0.64 4.48 29.17
C LEU A 428 1.39 5.41 28.22
N THR A 429 0.83 5.66 27.06
CA THR A 429 1.28 6.74 26.18
C THR A 429 0.18 7.13 25.19
N TYR A 430 0.15 8.42 24.84
CA TYR A 430 -0.35 8.88 23.56
C TYR A 430 0.86 9.12 22.65
N GLU A 431 0.75 8.75 21.38
CA GLU A 431 1.86 8.84 20.44
C GLU A 431 1.40 8.94 19.00
N GLY A 432 2.34 8.98 18.08
CA GLY A 432 2.07 8.80 16.67
C GLY A 432 3.10 9.48 15.81
N VAL A 433 2.98 9.24 14.51
CA VAL A 433 3.80 9.87 13.48
C VAL A 433 2.85 10.51 12.49
N SER A 434 3.08 11.79 12.19
CA SER A 434 2.45 12.46 11.05
C SER A 434 3.40 12.46 9.86
N VAL A 435 2.85 12.26 8.68
CA VAL A 435 3.57 12.28 7.41
C VAL A 435 2.93 13.29 6.48
N GLU A 436 3.74 14.04 5.76
CA GLU A 436 3.27 14.93 4.69
C GLU A 436 4.14 14.72 3.45
N ASP A 437 3.51 14.50 2.29
CA ASP A 437 4.15 14.33 0.99
C ASP A 437 3.52 15.30 0.00
N GLU A 438 4.34 16.11 -0.66
CA GLU A 438 3.91 17.15 -1.57
C GLU A 438 4.73 17.12 -2.85
N ILE A 439 4.05 17.12 -4.00
CA ILE A 439 4.63 16.93 -5.32
C ILE A 439 4.13 18.03 -6.23
N TYR A 440 5.06 18.71 -6.91
CA TYR A 440 4.78 19.54 -8.08
C TYR A 440 5.37 18.85 -9.31
N GLN A 441 4.62 18.80 -10.40
CA GLN A 441 5.11 18.24 -11.68
C GLN A 441 4.75 19.11 -12.88
N VAL A 442 5.65 19.10 -13.85
CA VAL A 442 5.41 19.61 -15.20
C VAL A 442 5.87 18.55 -16.18
N ASN A 443 4.99 18.13 -17.09
CA ASN A 443 5.31 17.17 -18.14
C ASN A 443 4.97 17.76 -19.50
N SER A 444 5.85 17.60 -20.47
CA SER A 444 5.59 17.91 -21.87
C SER A 444 5.84 16.70 -22.75
N ASN A 445 5.04 16.55 -23.79
CA ASN A 445 5.21 15.52 -24.81
C ASN A 445 4.87 16.11 -26.18
N LEU A 446 5.67 15.79 -27.19
CA LEU A 446 5.39 16.09 -28.58
C LEU A 446 5.49 14.78 -29.37
N LYS A 447 4.46 14.50 -30.17
CA LYS A 447 4.39 13.38 -31.10
C LYS A 447 4.30 13.92 -32.52
N TRP A 448 5.20 13.45 -33.38
CA TRP A 448 5.23 13.77 -34.80
C TRP A 448 5.09 12.48 -35.63
N ASN A 449 3.98 12.33 -36.33
CA ASN A 449 3.75 11.24 -37.28
C ASN A 449 4.47 11.57 -38.59
N VAL A 450 5.52 10.80 -38.86
CA VAL A 450 6.43 10.99 -40.01
C VAL A 450 6.00 10.13 -41.19
N ASP A 451 5.44 8.94 -40.91
CA ASP A 451 4.94 7.96 -41.88
C ASP A 451 5.85 7.77 -43.10
N THR A 452 7.17 7.68 -42.86
CA THR A 452 8.18 7.56 -43.91
C THR A 452 8.94 6.24 -43.76
N GLY A 453 8.81 5.36 -44.76
CA GLY A 453 9.40 4.03 -44.74
C GLY A 453 8.85 3.20 -43.59
N ILE A 454 9.74 2.68 -42.73
CA ILE A 454 9.35 1.93 -41.53
C ILE A 454 9.08 2.84 -40.33
N VAL A 455 9.47 4.12 -40.36
CA VAL A 455 9.32 5.04 -39.23
C VAL A 455 7.92 5.63 -39.28
N ARG A 456 7.15 5.42 -38.22
CA ARG A 456 5.76 5.89 -38.11
C ARG A 456 5.68 7.17 -37.31
N ARG A 457 6.35 7.22 -36.16
CA ARG A 457 6.26 8.34 -35.22
C ARG A 457 7.59 8.62 -34.57
N ILE A 458 7.88 9.89 -34.34
CA ILE A 458 8.93 10.35 -33.43
C ILE A 458 8.24 11.07 -32.27
N SER A 459 8.62 10.77 -31.05
CA SER A 459 8.14 11.46 -29.87
C SER A 459 9.28 11.95 -28.99
N GLY A 460 9.05 13.02 -28.26
CA GLY A 460 10.00 13.56 -27.30
C GLY A 460 9.32 14.42 -26.27
N GLY A 461 9.96 14.57 -25.12
CA GLY A 461 9.36 15.30 -24.02
C GLY A 461 10.32 15.58 -22.88
N VAL A 462 9.90 16.46 -21.98
CA VAL A 462 10.64 16.87 -20.79
C VAL A 462 9.73 16.75 -19.58
N ASN A 463 10.28 16.29 -18.46
CA ASN A 463 9.58 16.31 -17.18
C ASN A 463 10.41 16.99 -16.10
N TYR A 464 9.72 17.71 -15.22
CA TYR A 464 10.27 18.26 -14.00
C TYR A 464 9.38 17.87 -12.83
N SER A 465 9.99 17.51 -11.69
CA SER A 465 9.25 17.27 -10.44
C SER A 465 10.03 17.74 -9.23
N ASP A 466 9.35 18.40 -8.29
CA ASP A 466 9.85 18.69 -6.94
C ASP A 466 8.93 17.95 -5.95
N ARG A 467 9.48 16.97 -5.24
CA ARG A 467 8.77 16.17 -4.23
C ARG A 467 9.42 16.37 -2.88
N LYS A 468 8.65 16.79 -1.88
CA LYS A 468 9.11 16.92 -0.50
C LYS A 468 8.26 16.04 0.40
N LYS A 469 8.93 15.17 1.17
CA LYS A 469 8.31 14.33 2.18
C LYS A 469 8.83 14.68 3.57
N SER A 470 7.94 14.82 4.53
CA SER A 470 8.23 15.20 5.91
C SER A 470 7.60 14.20 6.88
N ARG A 471 8.29 13.98 8.00
CA ARG A 471 7.89 13.07 9.07
C ARG A 471 8.01 13.80 10.40
N PHE A 472 6.97 13.74 11.22
CA PHE A 472 6.92 14.38 12.54
C PHE A 472 6.44 13.37 13.57
N SER A 473 7.24 13.12 14.60
CA SER A 473 6.92 12.16 15.66
C SER A 473 6.49 12.89 16.93
N PHE A 474 5.51 12.33 17.63
CA PHE A 474 4.96 12.85 18.87
C PHE A 474 4.80 11.72 19.89
N LYS A 475 5.03 12.01 21.17
CA LYS A 475 4.74 11.08 22.27
C LYS A 475 4.46 11.80 23.58
N THR A 476 3.73 11.16 24.49
CA THR A 476 3.64 11.57 25.89
C THR A 476 5.07 11.66 26.47
N PRO A 477 5.42 12.70 27.26
CA PRO A 477 6.74 12.81 27.86
C PRO A 477 7.16 11.54 28.62
N ASP A 478 8.42 11.12 28.48
CA ASP A 478 8.94 9.87 29.07
C ASP A 478 8.72 9.78 30.59
N ALA A 479 8.80 10.92 31.29
CA ALA A 479 8.55 11.01 32.72
C ALA A 479 7.11 10.66 33.14
N LEU A 480 6.15 10.71 32.22
CA LEU A 480 4.75 10.40 32.47
C LEU A 480 4.34 9.00 32.02
N GLN A 481 5.04 8.40 31.05
CA GLN A 481 4.63 7.11 30.47
C GLN A 481 4.64 5.97 31.49
N CYS A 482 5.57 6.03 32.45
CA CYS A 482 5.68 5.07 33.53
C CYS A 482 5.33 5.64 34.91
N LEU A 483 4.49 6.69 34.97
CA LEU A 483 4.04 7.27 36.24
C LEU A 483 3.37 6.24 37.17
N TYR A 484 2.72 5.22 36.61
CA TYR A 484 2.03 4.15 37.34
C TYR A 484 2.74 2.78 37.27
N CYS A 485 3.82 2.65 36.49
CA CYS A 485 4.55 1.39 36.33
C CYS A 485 5.05 0.85 37.66
N GLY A 486 4.58 -0.34 38.07
CA GLY A 486 5.00 -0.98 39.33
C GLY A 486 4.54 -0.26 40.61
N ALA A 487 3.74 0.81 40.51
CA ALA A 487 3.31 1.60 41.66
C ALA A 487 2.17 0.94 42.47
N GLY A 488 1.61 -0.16 41.97
CA GLY A 488 0.55 -0.90 42.68
C GLY A 488 -0.82 -0.22 42.71
N VAL A 489 -1.03 0.82 41.88
CA VAL A 489 -2.29 1.58 41.80
C VAL A 489 -3.40 0.68 41.27
N SER A 490 -4.42 0.43 42.09
CA SER A 490 -5.59 -0.38 41.75
C SER A 490 -6.48 0.34 40.75
N ILE A 491 -7.02 -0.40 39.78
CA ILE A 491 -8.04 0.09 38.85
C ILE A 491 -9.41 -0.40 39.33
N PRO A 492 -10.39 0.49 39.57
CA PRO A 492 -11.74 0.10 39.94
C PRO A 492 -12.40 -0.75 38.85
N SER A 493 -13.16 -1.77 39.26
CA SER A 493 -13.90 -2.64 38.33
C SER A 493 -14.86 -1.87 37.42
N SER A 494 -15.34 -0.69 37.86
CA SER A 494 -16.19 0.20 37.06
C SER A 494 -15.53 0.83 35.83
N VAL A 495 -14.19 0.79 35.73
CA VAL A 495 -13.46 1.22 34.53
C VAL A 495 -13.52 0.16 33.43
N PHE A 496 -13.68 -1.11 33.82
CA PHE A 496 -13.74 -2.23 32.88
C PHE A 496 -15.13 -2.39 32.26
N THR A 497 -15.15 -2.76 30.99
CA THR A 497 -16.32 -3.10 30.18
C THR A 497 -16.10 -4.47 29.51
N GLY A 498 -17.16 -5.25 29.30
CA GLY A 498 -17.07 -6.59 28.71
C GLY A 498 -17.91 -7.63 29.44
N THR A 499 -18.11 -8.80 28.84
CA THR A 499 -18.95 -9.88 29.38
C THR A 499 -18.17 -10.79 30.33
N ALA A 500 -18.88 -11.41 31.27
CA ALA A 500 -18.33 -12.34 32.26
C ALA A 500 -18.19 -13.80 31.75
N ASP A 501 -18.14 -14.01 30.43
CA ASP A 501 -18.09 -15.36 29.84
C ASP A 501 -16.85 -15.53 28.96
N ALA A 502 -15.68 -15.70 29.59
CA ALA A 502 -14.44 -16.05 28.89
C ALA A 502 -14.29 -17.56 28.67
N THR A 503 -15.37 -18.35 28.79
CA THR A 503 -15.28 -19.78 28.45
C THR A 503 -14.92 -19.88 26.96
N ASN A 504 -13.79 -20.54 26.67
CA ASN A 504 -13.18 -20.67 25.33
C ASN A 504 -12.33 -19.49 24.83
N PHE A 505 -12.13 -18.41 25.61
CA PHE A 505 -11.26 -17.30 25.20
C PHE A 505 -9.80 -17.74 24.95
N LEU A 506 -9.29 -18.60 25.82
CA LEU A 506 -7.97 -19.23 25.70
C LEU A 506 -8.05 -20.62 25.03
N GLY A 507 -9.10 -20.86 24.25
CA GLY A 507 -9.37 -22.15 23.61
C GLY A 507 -8.40 -22.50 22.48
N THR A 508 -8.58 -23.69 21.91
CA THR A 508 -7.73 -24.22 20.82
C THR A 508 -8.08 -23.61 19.46
N GLY A 509 -8.47 -22.35 19.34
CA GLY A 509 -8.87 -21.77 18.06
C GLY A 509 -9.26 -20.31 18.14
N MET A 510 -9.84 -19.79 17.06
CA MET A 510 -10.32 -18.41 17.05
C MET A 510 -11.46 -18.23 18.07
N PHE A 511 -11.34 -17.20 18.91
CA PHE A 511 -12.18 -16.97 20.08
C PHE A 511 -13.38 -16.05 19.79
N ASP A 512 -14.33 -16.02 20.72
CA ASP A 512 -15.36 -14.99 20.81
C ASP A 512 -14.93 -13.83 21.71
N SER A 513 -15.38 -12.60 21.38
CA SER A 513 -14.95 -11.38 22.07
C SER A 513 -15.58 -11.25 23.47
N ALA A 514 -15.10 -12.03 24.42
CA ALA A 514 -15.66 -12.10 25.77
C ALA A 514 -14.56 -12.15 26.84
N TYR A 515 -14.03 -10.98 27.19
CA TYR A 515 -13.14 -10.77 28.35
C TYR A 515 -13.27 -9.32 28.83
N PRO A 516 -12.88 -9.00 30.09
CA PRO A 516 -12.86 -7.63 30.58
C PRO A 516 -11.88 -6.75 29.77
N THR A 517 -12.32 -5.56 29.40
CA THR A 517 -11.54 -4.57 28.63
C THR A 517 -11.78 -3.17 29.19
N TYR A 518 -11.11 -2.14 28.67
CA TYR A 518 -11.44 -0.74 28.93
C TYR A 518 -11.12 0.10 27.69
N SER A 519 -11.63 1.33 27.65
CA SER A 519 -11.13 2.32 26.71
C SER A 519 -9.94 3.06 27.29
N ALA A 520 -8.96 3.41 26.45
CA ALA A 520 -7.81 4.23 26.82
C ALA A 520 -8.27 5.58 27.40
N ALA A 521 -9.36 6.15 26.88
CA ALA A 521 -9.96 7.37 27.40
C ALA A 521 -10.51 7.21 28.83
N ASP A 522 -11.16 6.08 29.14
CA ASP A 522 -11.71 5.84 30.48
C ASP A 522 -10.62 5.56 31.50
N LEU A 523 -9.61 4.77 31.12
CA LEU A 523 -8.46 4.54 31.99
C LEU A 523 -7.66 5.83 32.20
N ALA A 524 -7.39 6.62 31.14
CA ALA A 524 -6.74 7.92 31.28
C ALA A 524 -7.49 8.85 32.24
N ARG A 525 -8.83 8.92 32.14
CA ARG A 525 -9.66 9.74 33.03
C ARG A 525 -9.55 9.27 34.48
N TYR A 526 -9.54 7.96 34.72
CA TYR A 526 -9.33 7.42 36.06
C TYR A 526 -7.94 7.76 36.60
N LEU A 527 -6.89 7.57 35.80
CA LEU A 527 -5.51 7.81 36.23
C LEU A 527 -5.24 9.28 36.57
N LEU A 528 -5.90 10.23 35.89
CA LEU A 528 -5.83 11.65 36.20
C LEU A 528 -6.63 12.07 37.45
N SER A 529 -7.42 11.18 38.05
CA SER A 529 -8.22 11.49 39.22
C SER A 529 -7.41 11.48 40.53
N ASP A 530 -7.92 12.19 41.54
CA ASP A 530 -7.35 12.14 42.89
C ASP A 530 -7.32 10.72 43.46
N ALA A 531 -8.32 9.90 43.12
CA ALA A 531 -8.40 8.51 43.59
C ALA A 531 -7.23 7.65 43.10
N ALA A 532 -6.74 7.86 41.88
CA ALA A 532 -5.58 7.15 41.35
C ALA A 532 -4.26 7.78 41.85
N ILE A 533 -4.14 9.11 41.75
CA ILE A 533 -2.91 9.83 42.09
C ILE A 533 -2.56 9.68 43.58
N ASN A 534 -3.55 9.68 44.47
CA ASN A 534 -3.31 9.53 45.91
C ASN A 534 -2.84 8.13 46.32
N GLN A 535 -2.88 7.13 45.43
CA GLN A 535 -2.31 5.80 45.67
C GLN A 535 -0.79 5.74 45.39
N LEU A 536 -0.23 6.75 44.71
CA LEU A 536 1.20 6.80 44.42
C LEU A 536 2.02 7.10 45.68
N ALA A 537 3.26 6.61 45.72
CA ALA A 537 4.16 6.90 46.83
C ALA A 537 4.47 8.41 47.00
N ASN A 538 4.42 9.18 45.90
CA ASN A 538 4.60 10.64 45.92
C ASN A 538 3.54 11.36 45.05
N PRO A 539 2.33 11.58 45.58
CA PRO A 539 1.24 12.21 44.85
C PRO A 539 1.55 13.66 44.44
N ALA A 540 2.32 14.40 45.26
CA ALA A 540 2.69 15.78 44.96
C ALA A 540 3.62 15.88 43.74
N ALA A 541 4.61 14.99 43.64
CA ALA A 541 5.48 14.92 42.47
C ALA A 541 4.72 14.52 41.20
N ALA A 542 3.78 13.56 41.31
CA ALA A 542 2.92 13.16 40.20
C ALA A 542 2.08 14.34 39.68
N ARG A 543 1.46 15.11 40.58
CA ARG A 543 0.69 16.32 40.23
C ARG A 543 1.57 17.39 39.58
N ALA A 544 2.78 17.60 40.09
CA ALA A 544 3.72 18.55 39.50
C ALA A 544 4.13 18.13 38.07
N ALA A 545 4.41 16.85 37.86
CA ALA A 545 4.74 16.31 36.53
C ALA A 545 3.57 16.44 35.55
N LEU A 546 2.34 16.13 35.98
CA LEU A 546 1.13 16.32 35.17
C LEU A 546 0.88 17.79 34.87
N ALA A 547 1.00 18.69 35.87
CA ALA A 547 0.82 20.13 35.68
C ALA A 547 1.84 20.71 34.69
N ALA A 548 3.08 20.23 34.71
CA ALA A 548 4.11 20.58 33.73
C ALA A 548 3.73 20.17 32.28
N ASN A 549 2.84 19.20 32.12
CA ASN A 549 2.30 18.74 30.83
C ASN A 549 0.82 19.15 30.63
N GLY A 550 0.41 20.31 31.17
CA GLY A 550 -0.94 20.84 30.95
C GLY A 550 -2.05 20.07 31.68
N GLY A 551 -1.71 19.27 32.69
CA GLY A 551 -2.66 18.51 33.52
C GLY A 551 -3.08 17.16 32.95
N GLY A 552 -2.38 16.64 31.93
CA GLY A 552 -2.75 15.39 31.27
C GLY A 552 -1.58 14.63 30.66
N PHE A 553 -1.90 13.59 29.89
CA PHE A 553 -0.92 12.75 29.18
C PHE A 553 -0.65 13.21 27.74
N GLY A 554 -0.97 14.46 27.41
CA GLY A 554 -0.79 15.00 26.07
C GLY A 554 0.63 14.83 25.52
N VAL A 555 0.76 14.90 24.20
CA VAL A 555 2.02 14.62 23.50
C VAL A 555 2.88 15.87 23.32
N ILE A 556 4.19 15.64 23.26
CA ILE A 556 5.18 16.62 22.82
C ILE A 556 5.84 16.15 21.52
N PRO A 557 6.33 17.06 20.66
CA PRO A 557 7.14 16.68 19.50
C PRO A 557 8.40 15.93 19.93
N VAL A 558 8.87 15.03 19.08
CA VAL A 558 10.15 14.32 19.20
C VAL A 558 11.06 14.77 18.04
N PRO A 559 11.81 15.89 18.20
CA PRO A 559 12.62 16.44 17.12
C PRO A 559 13.66 15.45 16.58
N GLY A 560 14.32 14.70 17.47
CA GLY A 560 15.30 13.67 17.11
C GLY A 560 14.72 12.43 16.42
N ASN A 561 13.41 12.44 16.14
CA ASN A 561 12.71 11.45 15.32
C ASN A 561 11.85 12.15 14.24
N SER A 562 12.22 13.36 13.83
CA SER A 562 11.48 14.15 12.84
C SER A 562 12.43 14.71 11.79
N GLY A 563 11.97 14.83 10.54
CA GLY A 563 12.81 15.25 9.43
C GLY A 563 12.06 15.35 8.10
N SER A 564 12.78 15.71 7.05
CA SER A 564 12.24 15.76 5.68
C SER A 564 13.29 15.41 4.63
N ALA A 565 12.86 14.79 3.54
CA ALA A 565 13.65 14.55 2.33
C ALA A 565 12.97 15.26 1.16
N GLN A 566 13.76 15.97 0.35
CA GLN A 566 13.28 16.66 -0.85
C GLN A 566 14.07 16.18 -2.07
N GLU A 567 13.35 15.75 -3.09
CA GLU A 567 13.88 15.30 -4.37
C GLU A 567 13.47 16.27 -5.48
N ARG A 568 14.45 16.76 -6.24
CA ARG A 568 14.20 17.50 -7.47
C ARG A 568 14.68 16.70 -8.64
N THR A 569 13.78 16.40 -9.56
CA THR A 569 14.06 15.57 -10.73
C THR A 569 13.81 16.36 -12.00
N ILE A 570 14.77 16.31 -12.91
CA ILE A 570 14.61 16.74 -14.30
C ILE A 570 14.93 15.57 -15.22
N GLY A 571 14.08 15.34 -16.20
CA GLY A 571 14.27 14.29 -17.17
C GLY A 571 13.76 14.67 -18.54
N GLY A 572 14.15 13.88 -19.53
CA GLY A 572 13.69 14.02 -20.90
C GLY A 572 13.85 12.72 -21.66
N PHE A 573 13.08 12.57 -22.73
CA PHE A 573 13.11 11.38 -23.55
C PHE A 573 13.00 11.71 -25.03
N VAL A 574 13.48 10.77 -25.85
CA VAL A 574 13.23 10.69 -27.29
C VAL A 574 12.93 9.25 -27.63
N GLU A 575 11.94 9.03 -28.48
CA GLU A 575 11.51 7.72 -28.92
C GLU A 575 11.11 7.73 -30.40
N ALA A 576 11.45 6.66 -31.10
CA ALA A 576 10.98 6.40 -32.44
C ALA A 576 10.10 5.16 -32.44
N SER A 577 8.90 5.27 -33.02
CA SER A 577 8.00 4.15 -33.29
C SER A 577 8.12 3.72 -34.75
N PHE A 578 8.16 2.42 -34.96
CA PHE A 578 8.34 1.76 -36.24
C PHE A 578 7.14 0.86 -36.54
N GLY A 579 6.91 0.59 -37.82
CA GLY A 579 5.94 -0.41 -38.24
C GLY A 579 5.95 -0.67 -39.73
N GLY A 580 5.48 -1.84 -40.11
CA GLY A 580 5.39 -2.29 -41.50
C GLY A 580 4.87 -3.70 -41.60
N ASP A 581 5.08 -4.31 -42.76
CA ASP A 581 4.58 -5.65 -43.07
C ASP A 581 5.74 -6.60 -43.43
N PHE A 582 5.75 -7.80 -42.83
CA PHE A 582 6.52 -8.95 -43.26
C PHE A 582 5.60 -9.87 -44.07
N GLY A 583 5.47 -9.61 -45.37
CA GLY A 583 4.49 -10.30 -46.22
C GLY A 583 3.07 -9.90 -45.81
N SER A 584 2.27 -10.85 -45.32
CA SER A 584 0.90 -10.59 -44.81
C SER A 584 0.84 -10.29 -43.31
N ARG A 585 1.99 -10.23 -42.63
CA ARG A 585 2.09 -10.11 -41.16
C ARG A 585 2.49 -8.70 -40.78
N ARG A 586 1.66 -8.02 -39.99
CA ARG A 586 1.98 -6.67 -39.48
C ARG A 586 2.96 -6.76 -38.32
N TRP A 587 3.86 -5.81 -38.25
CA TRP A 587 4.74 -5.62 -37.10
C TRP A 587 4.80 -4.15 -36.71
N SER A 588 5.03 -3.91 -35.43
CA SER A 588 5.31 -2.59 -34.88
C SER A 588 6.35 -2.68 -33.78
N GLY A 589 6.93 -1.55 -33.41
CA GLY A 589 7.86 -1.49 -32.28
C GLY A 589 8.23 -0.06 -31.95
N ASN A 590 8.93 0.13 -30.84
CA ASN A 590 9.51 1.40 -30.48
C ASN A 590 10.91 1.20 -29.89
N ILE A 591 11.75 2.20 -30.08
CA ILE A 591 13.06 2.30 -29.44
C ILE A 591 13.18 3.71 -28.89
N GLY A 592 13.54 3.83 -27.62
CA GLY A 592 13.63 5.11 -26.95
C GLY A 592 14.75 5.17 -25.90
N LEU A 593 15.15 6.40 -25.61
CA LEU A 593 16.11 6.74 -24.58
C LEU A 593 15.49 7.77 -23.66
N ARG A 594 15.55 7.52 -22.35
CA ARG A 594 15.15 8.47 -21.30
C ARG A 594 16.34 8.80 -20.43
N TYR A 595 16.59 10.09 -20.20
CA TYR A 595 17.59 10.57 -19.24
C TYR A 595 16.87 11.20 -18.05
N THR A 596 17.38 10.97 -16.84
CA THR A 596 16.86 11.58 -15.61
C THR A 596 18.00 11.92 -14.66
N ARG A 597 17.87 13.06 -13.99
CA ARG A 597 18.77 13.50 -12.92
C ARG A 597 17.93 13.87 -11.71
N THR A 598 18.31 13.36 -10.54
CA THR A 598 17.66 13.67 -9.27
C THR A 598 18.68 14.20 -8.28
N ASP A 599 18.36 15.34 -7.66
CA ASP A 599 19.10 15.90 -6.53
C ASP A 599 18.27 15.75 -5.26
N VAL A 600 18.88 15.22 -4.19
CA VAL A 600 18.25 14.94 -2.90
C VAL A 600 18.80 15.89 -1.83
N THR A 601 17.92 16.48 -1.03
CA THR A 601 18.28 17.21 0.19
C THR A 601 17.49 16.67 1.37
N SER A 602 18.19 16.15 2.37
CA SER A 602 17.59 15.64 3.60
C SER A 602 17.91 16.55 4.78
N ARG A 603 16.92 16.81 5.62
CA ARG A 603 17.01 17.69 6.79
C ARG A 603 16.40 17.00 8.00
N GLY A 604 17.02 17.12 9.16
CA GLY A 604 16.49 16.57 10.41
C GLY A 604 17.12 17.22 11.63
N VAL A 605 16.99 16.58 12.78
CA VAL A 605 17.62 16.99 14.03
C VAL A 605 18.48 15.83 14.54
N GLY A 606 19.71 16.13 14.94
CA GLY A 606 20.63 15.15 15.50
C GLY A 606 21.57 15.76 16.52
N GLN A 607 22.31 14.89 17.21
CA GLN A 607 23.40 15.29 18.11
C GLN A 607 24.75 14.92 17.48
N GLU A 608 25.79 15.66 17.83
CA GLU A 608 27.18 15.38 17.43
C GLU A 608 27.99 14.91 18.64
N ILE A 609 28.99 14.05 18.40
CA ILE A 609 29.96 13.67 19.43
C ILE A 609 31.00 14.78 19.52
N LEU A 610 30.92 15.57 20.60
CA LEU A 610 31.82 16.71 20.86
C LEU A 610 33.16 16.26 21.42
N GLY A 611 33.22 15.11 22.08
CA GLY A 611 34.44 14.57 22.66
C GLY A 611 34.21 13.28 23.42
N ILE A 612 35.28 12.56 23.71
CA ILE A 612 35.25 11.32 24.48
C ILE A 612 36.17 11.49 25.68
N THR A 613 35.61 11.43 26.89
CA THR A 613 36.36 11.56 28.13
C THR A 613 36.53 10.20 28.77
N THR A 614 37.78 9.76 28.96
CA THR A 614 38.06 8.54 29.71
C THR A 614 38.26 8.88 31.19
N PRO A 615 37.47 8.32 32.12
CA PRO A 615 37.64 8.59 33.55
C PRO A 615 39.04 8.20 34.05
N ALA A 616 39.63 9.04 34.90
CA ALA A 616 40.90 8.72 35.56
C ALA A 616 40.71 7.52 36.50
N GLY A 617 41.50 6.46 36.30
CA GLY A 617 41.41 5.21 37.07
C GLY A 617 40.96 3.97 36.28
N GLY A 618 40.60 4.13 35.00
CA GLY A 618 40.14 3.02 34.15
C GLY A 618 38.64 2.76 34.34
N GLY A 619 37.85 3.15 33.34
CA GLY A 619 36.40 3.00 33.29
C GLY A 619 35.90 3.20 31.86
N ASP A 620 34.62 2.93 31.60
CA ASP A 620 34.07 3.07 30.25
C ASP A 620 34.19 4.52 29.74
N PRO A 621 34.63 4.74 28.49
CA PRO A 621 34.70 6.08 27.90
C PRO A 621 33.33 6.77 27.89
N ILE A 622 33.29 8.02 28.35
CA ILE A 622 32.08 8.86 28.37
C ILE A 622 32.02 9.65 27.06
N VAL A 623 30.95 9.45 26.30
CA VAL A 623 30.70 10.16 25.05
C VAL A 623 29.94 11.45 25.36
N ASN A 624 30.56 12.60 25.10
CA ASN A 624 29.94 13.91 25.29
C ASN A 624 29.20 14.31 24.00
N LEU A 625 27.88 14.45 24.09
CA LEU A 625 27.02 14.81 22.95
C LEU A 625 26.68 16.31 22.98
N SER A 626 26.50 16.91 21.81
CA SER A 626 25.94 18.25 21.67
C SER A 626 24.46 18.29 22.10
N ASN A 627 23.91 19.49 22.28
CA ASN A 627 22.46 19.63 22.25
C ASN A 627 21.92 19.23 20.86
N PRO A 628 20.68 18.70 20.76
CA PRO A 628 20.06 18.42 19.47
C PRO A 628 20.00 19.67 18.59
N GLN A 629 20.47 19.56 17.36
CA GLN A 629 20.60 20.67 16.42
C GLN A 629 20.18 20.27 15.00
N PRO A 630 19.75 21.21 14.15
CA PRO A 630 19.41 20.91 12.76
C PRO A 630 20.61 20.38 11.99
N ILE A 631 20.40 19.31 11.22
CA ILE A 631 21.40 18.71 10.34
C ILE A 631 20.86 18.64 8.91
N THR A 632 21.75 18.75 7.93
CA THR A 632 21.40 18.69 6.49
C THR A 632 22.48 17.93 5.72
N GLU A 633 22.05 16.95 4.93
CA GLU A 633 22.90 16.19 4.03
C GLU A 633 22.27 16.17 2.61
N LYS A 634 23.10 15.98 1.58
CA LYS A 634 22.70 16.04 0.18
C LYS A 634 23.25 14.84 -0.59
N GLY A 635 22.54 14.43 -1.63
CA GLY A 635 22.98 13.43 -2.61
C GLY A 635 22.48 13.79 -4.00
N SER A 636 23.01 13.13 -5.03
CA SER A 636 22.52 13.27 -6.39
C SER A 636 22.91 12.05 -7.24
N TYR A 637 22.11 11.79 -8.27
CA TYR A 637 22.39 10.74 -9.26
C TYR A 637 21.77 11.09 -10.61
N SER A 638 22.26 10.43 -11.66
CA SER A 638 21.71 10.50 -13.02
C SER A 638 21.67 9.13 -13.66
N GLN A 639 20.65 8.87 -14.47
CA GLN A 639 20.47 7.60 -15.16
C GLN A 639 20.05 7.81 -16.61
N LEU A 640 20.61 6.97 -17.50
CA LEU A 640 20.15 6.78 -18.86
C LEU A 640 19.44 5.44 -18.97
N LEU A 641 18.20 5.47 -19.43
CA LEU A 641 17.24 4.37 -19.43
C LEU A 641 16.81 4.08 -20.88
N PRO A 642 17.52 3.18 -21.59
CA PRO A 642 17.05 2.67 -22.88
C PRO A 642 15.84 1.74 -22.71
N SER A 643 14.94 1.78 -23.68
CA SER A 643 13.83 0.84 -23.83
C SER A 643 13.61 0.49 -25.29
N ALA A 644 13.28 -0.77 -25.57
CA ALA A 644 12.82 -1.21 -26.87
C ALA A 644 11.66 -2.19 -26.70
N ASN A 645 10.58 -1.99 -27.46
CA ASN A 645 9.44 -2.89 -27.51
C ASN A 645 9.18 -3.30 -28.97
N PHE A 646 8.73 -4.53 -29.17
CA PHE A 646 8.43 -5.11 -30.48
C PHE A 646 7.14 -5.92 -30.41
N LYS A 647 6.35 -5.86 -31.49
CA LYS A 647 5.08 -6.57 -31.67
C LYS A 647 5.00 -7.12 -33.09
N LEU A 648 4.54 -8.36 -33.23
CA LEU A 648 4.39 -9.06 -34.50
C LEU A 648 3.11 -9.90 -34.51
N ASP A 649 2.31 -9.75 -35.56
CA ASP A 649 1.21 -10.65 -35.87
C ASP A 649 1.78 -11.93 -36.51
N VAL A 650 2.01 -12.98 -35.71
CA VAL A 650 2.65 -14.22 -36.15
C VAL A 650 1.74 -15.02 -37.08
N PHE A 651 0.46 -15.08 -36.72
CA PHE A 651 -0.65 -15.64 -37.50
C PHE A 651 -1.86 -14.71 -37.35
N GLU A 652 -2.94 -15.00 -38.07
CA GLU A 652 -4.22 -14.33 -37.84
C GLU A 652 -4.60 -14.48 -36.37
N ASP A 653 -4.79 -13.34 -35.71
CA ASP A 653 -5.13 -13.21 -34.29
C ASP A 653 -4.13 -13.81 -33.27
N VAL A 654 -2.90 -14.13 -33.68
CA VAL A 654 -1.82 -14.51 -32.76
C VAL A 654 -0.74 -13.44 -32.76
N VAL A 655 -0.62 -12.72 -31.65
CA VAL A 655 0.32 -11.60 -31.48
C VAL A 655 1.46 -12.02 -30.56
N PHE A 656 2.68 -11.84 -31.05
CA PHE A 656 3.90 -11.94 -30.26
C PHE A 656 4.36 -10.54 -29.85
N GLN A 657 4.76 -10.38 -28.60
CA GLN A 657 5.35 -9.17 -28.05
C GLN A 657 6.68 -9.49 -27.37
N ALA A 658 7.66 -8.59 -27.48
CA ALA A 658 8.90 -8.66 -26.74
C ALA A 658 9.35 -7.27 -26.29
N ALA A 659 9.99 -7.18 -25.14
CA ALA A 659 10.53 -5.92 -24.63
C ALA A 659 11.86 -6.13 -23.92
N VAL A 660 12.73 -5.13 -24.03
CA VAL A 660 13.93 -4.99 -23.21
C VAL A 660 14.03 -3.55 -22.73
N ALA A 661 14.22 -3.35 -21.42
CA ALA A 661 14.35 -2.01 -20.87
C ALA A 661 15.22 -1.97 -19.63
N LYS A 662 15.99 -0.89 -19.49
CA LYS A 662 16.63 -0.51 -18.24
C LYS A 662 15.67 0.40 -17.47
N THR A 663 15.34 0.03 -16.24
CA THR A 663 14.45 0.79 -15.35
C THR A 663 15.14 1.17 -14.05
N LEU A 664 14.53 2.09 -13.31
CA LEU A 664 14.97 2.47 -11.98
C LEU A 664 13.80 2.56 -11.01
N THR A 665 14.07 2.29 -9.73
CA THR A 665 13.21 2.63 -8.60
C THR A 665 14.05 3.40 -7.60
N ARG A 666 13.55 4.55 -7.18
CA ARG A 666 14.24 5.42 -6.22
C ARG A 666 14.18 4.81 -4.82
N ALA A 667 15.25 4.96 -4.04
CA ALA A 667 15.28 4.55 -2.64
C ALA A 667 14.06 5.10 -1.88
N THR A 668 13.51 4.33 -0.95
CA THR A 668 12.34 4.76 -0.19
C THR A 668 12.67 6.04 0.58
N LEU A 669 11.70 6.98 0.64
CA LEU A 669 11.94 8.29 1.23
C LEU A 669 12.30 8.20 2.71
N SER A 670 11.83 7.17 3.42
CA SER A 670 12.19 6.90 4.82
C SER A 670 13.68 6.61 5.01
N ASP A 671 14.33 5.92 4.07
CA ASP A 671 15.76 5.61 4.14
C ASP A 671 16.61 6.85 3.89
N LEU A 672 16.06 7.84 3.18
CA LEU A 672 16.72 9.13 2.92
C LEU A 672 16.59 10.09 4.11
N LEU A 673 15.65 9.88 5.04
CA LEU A 673 15.40 10.79 6.15
C LEU A 673 16.59 10.81 7.12
N LEU A 674 17.16 12.00 7.32
CA LEU A 674 18.29 12.20 8.21
C LEU A 674 17.83 12.31 9.67
N ILE A 675 17.50 11.17 10.26
CA ILE A 675 17.17 11.01 11.68
C ILE A 675 18.38 10.35 12.35
N ARG A 676 19.23 11.15 13.02
CA ARG A 676 20.45 10.67 13.69
C ARG A 676 20.20 10.40 15.16
N ASN A 677 20.32 9.13 15.56
CA ASN A 677 20.32 8.71 16.95
C ASN A 677 21.72 8.23 17.36
N ILE A 678 22.24 8.74 18.47
CA ILE A 678 23.50 8.28 19.06
C ILE A 678 23.20 7.70 20.42
N ASN A 679 23.50 6.41 20.58
CA ASN A 679 23.43 5.73 21.86
C ASN A 679 24.84 5.60 22.43
N PRO A 680 25.20 6.41 23.44
CA PRO A 680 26.55 6.45 23.98
C PRO A 680 26.84 5.32 24.98
N ARG A 681 25.88 4.45 25.29
CA ARG A 681 26.03 3.45 26.37
C ARG A 681 27.15 2.48 26.04
N PRO A 682 28.07 2.16 26.98
CA PRO A 682 29.30 1.42 26.68
C PRO A 682 29.11 0.03 26.03
N ARG A 683 28.01 -0.67 26.32
CA ARG A 683 27.68 -1.99 25.76
C ARG A 683 26.94 -1.92 24.42
N GLU A 684 26.34 -0.78 24.10
CA GLU A 684 25.50 -0.60 22.91
C GLU A 684 26.23 0.22 21.84
N ARG A 685 26.95 1.30 22.25
CA ARG A 685 27.70 2.28 21.43
C ARG A 685 27.29 2.23 19.96
N ALA A 686 26.14 2.81 19.68
CA ALA A 686 25.49 2.70 18.38
C ALA A 686 25.16 4.08 17.80
N ILE A 687 25.23 4.18 16.48
CA ILE A 687 24.77 5.33 15.71
C ILE A 687 23.78 4.82 14.67
N THR A 688 22.60 5.41 14.59
CA THR A 688 21.61 5.08 13.56
C THR A 688 21.28 6.33 12.77
N ASP A 689 21.43 6.28 11.43
CA ASP A 689 21.17 7.38 10.51
C ASP A 689 20.45 6.89 9.24
N GLY A 690 19.72 7.78 8.57
CA GLY A 690 19.37 7.61 7.15
C GLY A 690 20.54 7.97 6.22
N ASN A 691 20.34 7.80 4.91
CA ASN A 691 21.37 8.00 3.90
C ASN A 691 20.82 8.72 2.65
N PRO A 692 20.92 10.06 2.56
CA PRO A 692 20.51 10.79 1.36
C PRO A 692 21.41 10.57 0.14
N GLY A 693 22.54 9.87 0.32
CA GLY A 693 23.45 9.48 -0.76
C GLY A 693 23.11 8.16 -1.43
N LEU A 694 21.97 7.52 -1.09
CA LEU A 694 21.54 6.30 -1.75
C LEU A 694 21.31 6.52 -3.25
N GLU A 695 21.90 5.64 -4.05
CA GLU A 695 21.59 5.49 -5.46
C GLU A 695 20.24 4.77 -5.63
N PRO A 696 19.52 4.99 -6.74
CA PRO A 696 18.34 4.21 -7.06
C PRO A 696 18.72 2.75 -7.34
N MET A 697 17.79 1.84 -7.06
CA MET A 697 17.85 0.48 -7.57
C MET A 697 17.68 0.52 -9.08
N ILE A 698 18.50 -0.23 -9.82
CA ILE A 698 18.49 -0.27 -11.28
C ILE A 698 18.19 -1.70 -11.72
N GLY A 699 17.37 -1.85 -12.77
CA GLY A 699 17.01 -3.17 -13.30
C GLY A 699 17.07 -3.27 -14.81
N TRP A 700 17.65 -4.35 -15.34
CA TRP A 700 17.41 -4.79 -16.72
C TRP A 700 16.21 -5.72 -16.74
N ASN A 701 15.25 -5.43 -17.62
CA ASN A 701 13.99 -6.16 -17.73
C ASN A 701 13.88 -6.74 -19.13
N TYR A 702 13.51 -8.01 -19.20
CA TYR A 702 13.33 -8.76 -20.42
C TYR A 702 11.95 -9.41 -20.35
N ASP A 703 11.15 -9.19 -21.38
CA ASP A 703 9.81 -9.75 -21.45
C ASP A 703 9.53 -10.31 -22.85
N ALA A 704 8.78 -11.41 -22.89
CA ALA A 704 8.24 -11.98 -24.11
C ALA A 704 6.83 -12.51 -23.84
N ALA A 705 5.88 -12.23 -24.72
CA ALA A 705 4.50 -12.70 -24.60
C ALA A 705 3.96 -13.20 -25.94
N LEU A 706 3.13 -14.23 -25.88
CA LEU A 706 2.38 -14.74 -27.03
C LEU A 706 0.92 -14.78 -26.64
N THR A 707 0.08 -14.07 -27.38
CA THR A 707 -1.36 -13.97 -27.12
C THR A 707 -2.15 -14.39 -28.35
N TRP A 708 -3.02 -15.38 -28.19
CA TRP A 708 -4.00 -15.79 -29.18
C TRP A 708 -5.36 -15.16 -28.84
N TYR A 709 -5.82 -14.27 -29.69
CA TYR A 709 -7.15 -13.66 -29.62
C TYR A 709 -8.13 -14.59 -30.35
N LEU A 710 -9.06 -15.18 -29.62
CA LEU A 710 -10.05 -16.11 -30.18
C LEU A 710 -11.22 -15.35 -30.80
N ASP A 711 -11.59 -14.24 -30.18
CA ASP A 711 -12.59 -13.27 -30.63
C ASP A 711 -12.33 -11.91 -29.95
N ARG A 712 -13.24 -10.94 -30.10
CA ARG A 712 -13.10 -9.59 -29.52
C ARG A 712 -13.10 -9.55 -27.98
N SER A 713 -13.49 -10.63 -27.32
CA SER A 713 -13.70 -10.74 -25.87
C SER A 713 -13.03 -11.96 -25.23
N SER A 714 -12.37 -12.81 -26.03
CA SER A 714 -11.76 -14.06 -25.60
C SER A 714 -10.30 -14.14 -26.06
N PHE A 715 -9.40 -14.52 -25.17
CA PHE A 715 -7.97 -14.68 -25.49
C PHE A 715 -7.30 -15.73 -24.59
N LEU A 716 -6.15 -16.23 -25.04
CA LEU A 716 -5.21 -17.01 -24.24
C LEU A 716 -3.81 -16.40 -24.39
N SER A 717 -3.10 -16.20 -23.29
CA SER A 717 -1.79 -15.55 -23.27
C SER A 717 -0.82 -16.32 -22.40
N VAL A 718 0.43 -16.39 -22.87
CA VAL A 718 1.58 -16.86 -22.10
C VAL A 718 2.64 -15.78 -22.16
N ALA A 719 3.16 -15.36 -21.01
CA ALA A 719 4.23 -14.38 -20.91
C ALA A 719 5.38 -14.90 -20.05
N LEU A 720 6.59 -14.60 -20.47
CA LEU A 720 7.85 -14.85 -19.77
C LEU A 720 8.46 -13.51 -19.39
N PHE A 721 9.04 -13.43 -18.20
CA PHE A 721 9.80 -12.26 -17.80
C PHE A 721 11.06 -12.63 -17.02
N ALA A 722 12.07 -11.78 -17.13
CA ALA A 722 13.27 -11.79 -16.31
C ALA A 722 13.65 -10.36 -15.93
N LYS A 723 14.05 -10.15 -14.68
CA LYS A 723 14.52 -8.87 -14.16
C LYS A 723 15.82 -9.12 -13.40
N ASP A 724 16.89 -8.43 -13.77
CA ASP A 724 18.16 -8.46 -13.06
C ASP A 724 18.36 -7.10 -12.39
N LEU A 725 18.33 -7.07 -11.06
CA LEU A 725 18.33 -5.86 -10.24
C LEU A 725 19.66 -5.70 -9.50
N ASP A 726 20.17 -4.48 -9.51
CA ASP A 726 21.38 -4.05 -8.80
C ASP A 726 21.06 -2.86 -7.87
N ASN A 727 21.95 -2.60 -6.91
CA ASN A 727 21.84 -1.50 -5.93
C ASN A 727 20.63 -1.62 -4.98
N LEU A 728 20.35 -2.82 -4.43
CA LEU A 728 19.30 -2.97 -3.42
C LEU A 728 19.63 -2.12 -2.17
N SER A 729 18.62 -1.52 -1.54
CA SER A 729 18.79 -0.74 -0.31
C SER A 729 18.58 -1.65 0.90
N GLU A 730 19.62 -1.87 1.71
CA GLU A 730 19.53 -2.66 2.93
C GLU A 730 20.21 -1.97 4.11
N SER A 731 19.65 -2.16 5.32
CA SER A 731 20.23 -1.64 6.54
C SER A 731 21.49 -2.40 6.92
N THR A 732 22.63 -1.71 6.87
CA THR A 732 23.93 -2.32 7.16
C THR A 732 24.48 -1.78 8.47
N THR A 733 24.95 -2.68 9.34
CA THR A 733 25.70 -2.31 10.55
C THR A 733 27.19 -2.48 10.33
N THR A 734 27.93 -1.39 10.38
CA THR A 734 29.40 -1.35 10.30
C THR A 734 30.01 -0.82 11.59
N THR A 735 31.22 -1.26 11.93
CA THR A 735 31.98 -0.63 13.01
C THR A 735 32.75 0.56 12.44
N ILE A 736 32.54 1.74 12.99
CA ILE A 736 33.30 2.94 12.66
C ILE A 736 34.04 3.45 13.89
N GLN A 737 35.19 4.07 13.70
CA GLN A 737 35.84 4.83 14.76
C GLN A 737 35.40 6.29 14.74
N VAL A 738 34.93 6.78 15.88
CA VAL A 738 34.71 8.21 16.13
C VAL A 738 35.62 8.62 17.27
N LEU A 739 36.55 9.54 17.01
CA LEU A 739 37.53 10.02 17.99
C LEU A 739 38.29 8.87 18.71
N GLY A 740 38.61 7.79 17.99
CA GLY A 740 39.35 6.64 18.51
C GLY A 740 38.52 5.62 19.32
N LEU A 741 37.20 5.80 19.40
CA LEU A 741 36.28 4.84 20.02
C LEU A 741 35.39 4.18 18.97
N ASP A 742 35.19 2.87 19.10
CA ASP A 742 34.36 2.10 18.18
C ASP A 742 32.87 2.33 18.45
N PHE A 743 32.13 2.62 17.38
CA PHE A 743 30.67 2.68 17.32
C PHE A 743 30.14 1.72 16.26
N ARG A 744 29.05 1.02 16.57
CA ARG A 744 28.27 0.27 15.58
C ARG A 744 27.34 1.25 14.88
N ARG A 745 27.65 1.62 13.64
CA ARG A 745 26.79 2.48 12.82
C ARG A 745 25.86 1.62 11.97
N THR A 746 24.56 1.81 12.14
CA THR A 746 23.52 1.21 11.31
C THR A 746 22.93 2.26 10.40
N ARG A 747 23.01 2.06 9.08
CA ARG A 747 22.35 2.91 8.09
C ARG A 747 22.03 2.14 6.81
N PRO A 748 21.01 2.57 6.04
CA PRO A 748 20.75 2.03 4.71
C PRO A 748 21.94 2.24 3.77
N GLU A 749 22.33 1.20 3.03
CA GLU A 749 23.37 1.24 2.00
C GLU A 749 22.91 0.51 0.73
N ASN A 750 23.43 0.92 -0.43
CA ASN A 750 23.22 0.17 -1.67
C ASN A 750 24.13 -1.07 -1.68
N ILE A 751 23.55 -2.25 -1.45
CA ILE A 751 24.28 -3.52 -1.43
C ILE A 751 23.52 -4.60 -2.21
N GLY A 752 24.27 -5.52 -2.80
CA GLY A 752 23.71 -6.73 -3.40
C GLY A 752 23.03 -6.54 -4.76
N SER A 753 22.60 -7.69 -5.29
CA SER A 753 21.88 -7.83 -6.56
C SER A 753 20.85 -8.95 -6.41
N ARG A 754 19.73 -8.86 -7.12
CA ARG A 754 18.69 -9.89 -7.10
C ARG A 754 18.06 -10.06 -8.47
N SER A 755 17.82 -11.31 -8.88
CA SER A 755 17.12 -11.62 -10.12
C SER A 755 15.74 -12.19 -9.85
N TYR A 756 14.76 -11.80 -10.66
CA TYR A 756 13.40 -12.32 -10.66
C TYR A 756 13.11 -12.94 -12.02
N ARG A 757 12.53 -14.13 -12.05
CA ARG A 757 12.13 -14.79 -13.29
C ARG A 757 10.76 -15.39 -13.12
N GLY A 758 9.98 -15.40 -14.19
CA GLY A 758 8.66 -16.00 -14.09
C GLY A 758 7.98 -16.24 -15.41
N ILE A 759 6.90 -17.01 -15.29
CA ILE A 759 5.97 -17.32 -16.36
C ILE A 759 4.55 -16.99 -15.88
N GLU A 760 3.80 -16.32 -16.73
CA GLU A 760 2.42 -15.91 -16.51
C GLU A 760 1.55 -16.55 -17.59
N PHE A 761 0.42 -17.13 -17.18
CA PHE A 761 -0.66 -17.58 -18.04
C PHE A 761 -1.88 -16.74 -17.73
N SER A 762 -2.54 -16.22 -18.76
CA SER A 762 -3.85 -15.58 -18.61
C SER A 762 -4.78 -15.99 -19.72
N GLY A 763 -6.05 -16.12 -19.39
CA GLY A 763 -7.03 -16.58 -20.33
C GLY A 763 -8.40 -16.06 -19.97
N GLN A 764 -9.16 -15.75 -21.00
CA GLN A 764 -10.55 -15.39 -20.92
C GLN A 764 -11.31 -16.05 -22.06
N TYR A 765 -12.47 -16.59 -21.77
CA TYR A 765 -13.33 -17.18 -22.79
C TYR A 765 -14.80 -16.88 -22.52
N THR A 766 -15.52 -16.43 -23.54
CA THR A 766 -16.97 -16.27 -23.49
C THR A 766 -17.65 -17.36 -24.32
N PHE A 767 -18.64 -18.04 -23.75
CA PHE A 767 -19.28 -19.20 -24.37
C PHE A 767 -20.41 -18.82 -25.34
N THR A 768 -20.24 -17.77 -26.13
CA THR A 768 -21.29 -17.19 -27.01
C THR A 768 -21.87 -18.18 -28.03
N GLY A 769 -21.12 -19.24 -28.39
CA GLY A 769 -21.57 -20.29 -29.30
C GLY A 769 -22.46 -21.39 -28.70
N LEU A 770 -22.71 -21.41 -27.39
CA LEU A 770 -23.57 -22.42 -26.77
C LEU A 770 -25.07 -22.09 -26.91
N PRO A 771 -25.99 -23.07 -26.90
CA PRO A 771 -27.42 -22.79 -26.88
C PRO A 771 -27.85 -22.02 -25.62
N ALA A 772 -28.86 -21.16 -25.76
CA ALA A 772 -29.47 -20.47 -24.63
C ALA A 772 -29.96 -21.46 -23.53
N PRO A 773 -29.74 -21.16 -22.23
CA PRO A 773 -29.15 -19.94 -21.66
C PRO A 773 -27.61 -19.96 -21.53
N LEU A 774 -26.92 -21.00 -22.01
CA LEU A 774 -25.49 -21.19 -21.76
C LEU A 774 -24.57 -20.20 -22.50
N ASP A 775 -25.08 -19.54 -23.54
CA ASP A 775 -24.47 -18.41 -24.25
C ASP A 775 -24.21 -17.17 -23.36
N GLY A 776 -24.74 -17.13 -22.14
CA GLY A 776 -24.43 -16.10 -21.15
C GLY A 776 -23.14 -16.34 -20.36
N PHE A 777 -22.59 -17.56 -20.35
CA PHE A 777 -21.44 -17.89 -19.50
C PHE A 777 -20.11 -17.37 -20.05
N GLY A 778 -19.17 -17.13 -19.15
CA GLY A 778 -17.76 -16.91 -19.44
C GLY A 778 -16.87 -17.25 -18.25
N VAL A 779 -15.59 -17.41 -18.53
CA VAL A 779 -14.54 -17.68 -17.55
C VAL A 779 -13.34 -16.78 -17.78
N GLN A 780 -12.66 -16.42 -16.70
CA GLN A 780 -11.34 -15.79 -16.70
C GLN A 780 -10.45 -16.55 -15.73
N ALA A 781 -9.19 -16.76 -16.09
CA ALA A 781 -8.21 -17.39 -15.22
C ALA A 781 -6.83 -16.80 -15.45
N ASN A 782 -6.10 -16.62 -14.36
CA ASN A 782 -4.74 -16.09 -14.36
C ASN A 782 -3.89 -16.95 -13.43
N LEU A 783 -2.68 -17.27 -13.85
CA LEU A 783 -1.72 -18.07 -13.11
C LEU A 783 -0.33 -17.46 -13.29
N SER A 784 0.40 -17.23 -12.20
CA SER A 784 1.75 -16.68 -12.23
C SER A 784 2.67 -17.52 -11.38
N PHE A 785 3.83 -17.87 -11.93
CA PHE A 785 4.93 -18.50 -11.22
C PHE A 785 6.11 -17.55 -11.25
N VAL A 786 6.55 -17.11 -10.08
CA VAL A 786 7.67 -16.16 -9.91
C VAL A 786 8.68 -16.77 -8.97
N ASP A 787 9.91 -16.93 -9.44
CA ASP A 787 11.07 -17.30 -8.65
C ASP A 787 11.78 -16.01 -8.17
N PRO A 788 12.12 -15.88 -6.88
CA PRO A 788 11.98 -16.87 -5.79
C PRO A 788 10.66 -16.83 -5.02
N ASP A 789 9.75 -15.90 -5.33
CA ASP A 789 8.80 -15.40 -4.34
C ASP A 789 7.41 -16.07 -4.29
N ALA A 790 6.78 -16.52 -5.39
CA ALA A 790 5.44 -17.13 -5.29
C ALA A 790 4.83 -17.74 -6.56
N THR A 791 3.93 -18.70 -6.33
CA THR A 791 2.85 -19.09 -7.26
C THR A 791 1.54 -18.42 -6.84
N THR A 792 0.82 -17.81 -7.77
CA THR A 792 -0.47 -17.15 -7.53
C THR A 792 -1.46 -17.52 -8.63
N TYR A 793 -2.73 -17.64 -8.29
CA TYR A 793 -3.77 -17.80 -9.30
C TYR A 793 -5.09 -17.16 -8.91
N ASN A 794 -5.81 -16.70 -9.92
CA ASN A 794 -7.16 -16.15 -9.82
C ASN A 794 -8.02 -16.87 -10.87
N ALA A 795 -9.23 -17.27 -10.48
CA ALA A 795 -10.21 -17.84 -11.38
C ALA A 795 -11.57 -17.19 -11.16
N VAL A 796 -12.24 -16.79 -12.24
CA VAL A 796 -13.55 -16.16 -12.22
C VAL A 796 -14.46 -16.90 -13.19
N ALA A 797 -15.64 -17.28 -12.71
CA ALA A 797 -16.74 -17.69 -13.56
C ALA A 797 -17.81 -16.60 -13.52
N PHE A 798 -18.36 -16.24 -14.67
CA PHE A 798 -19.41 -15.24 -14.78
C PHE A 798 -20.52 -15.66 -15.74
N TYR A 799 -21.67 -15.05 -15.55
CA TYR A 799 -22.84 -15.18 -16.40
C TYR A 799 -23.39 -13.79 -16.69
N GLU A 800 -23.64 -13.48 -17.95
CA GLU A 800 -24.30 -12.24 -18.37
C GLU A 800 -25.28 -12.54 -19.51
N LYS A 801 -26.58 -12.41 -19.21
CA LYS A 801 -27.63 -12.52 -20.21
C LYS A 801 -28.89 -11.78 -19.80
N GLY A 802 -29.40 -10.94 -20.70
CA GLY A 802 -30.57 -10.12 -20.43
C GLY A 802 -30.35 -9.24 -19.20
N PRO A 803 -31.29 -9.18 -18.25
CA PRO A 803 -31.16 -8.33 -17.07
C PRO A 803 -30.18 -8.87 -16.01
N LEU A 804 -29.72 -10.12 -16.13
CA LEU A 804 -28.94 -10.80 -15.10
C LEU A 804 -27.45 -10.82 -15.41
N GLN A 805 -26.65 -10.36 -14.45
CA GLN A 805 -25.20 -10.52 -14.42
C GLN A 805 -24.81 -11.15 -13.08
N ALA A 806 -23.99 -12.20 -13.08
CA ALA A 806 -23.49 -12.84 -11.87
C ALA A 806 -22.03 -13.24 -12.03
N ARG A 807 -21.25 -13.24 -10.93
CA ARG A 807 -19.87 -13.72 -10.91
C ARG A 807 -19.55 -14.44 -9.60
N ILE A 808 -18.62 -15.37 -9.68
CA ILE A 808 -17.90 -15.95 -8.54
C ILE A 808 -16.42 -15.97 -8.86
N ALA A 809 -15.59 -15.54 -7.91
CA ALA A 809 -14.15 -15.45 -8.04
C ALA A 809 -13.47 -16.22 -6.91
N TYR A 810 -12.38 -16.92 -7.24
CA TYR A 810 -11.48 -17.55 -6.29
C TYR A 810 -10.08 -16.98 -6.49
N ASN A 811 -9.52 -16.44 -5.40
CA ASN A 811 -8.20 -15.82 -5.35
C ASN A 811 -7.30 -16.65 -4.45
N TYR A 812 -6.22 -17.19 -4.98
CA TYR A 812 -5.25 -17.97 -4.21
C TYR A 812 -3.84 -17.38 -4.29
N ARG A 813 -3.16 -17.38 -3.14
CA ARG A 813 -1.75 -17.03 -3.03
C ARG A 813 -1.04 -18.13 -2.24
N ASN A 814 0.05 -18.66 -2.79
CA ASN A 814 0.90 -19.59 -2.06
C ASN A 814 1.60 -18.89 -0.89
N ALA A 815 2.17 -19.67 0.04
CA ALA A 815 2.98 -19.14 1.12
C ALA A 815 4.14 -18.29 0.60
N TYR A 816 4.46 -17.20 1.30
CA TYR A 816 5.50 -16.24 0.93
C TYR A 816 6.14 -15.58 2.15
N GLU A 817 7.37 -15.12 2.00
CA GLU A 817 8.06 -14.33 3.02
C GLU A 817 7.59 -12.86 2.94
N GLN A 818 7.08 -12.33 4.06
CA GLN A 818 6.66 -10.93 4.17
C GLN A 818 7.84 -10.02 4.51
N THR A 819 8.74 -10.47 5.38
CA THR A 819 9.97 -9.77 5.76
C THR A 819 11.02 -10.76 6.26
N GLN A 820 12.28 -10.51 5.93
CA GLN A 820 13.43 -11.26 6.44
C GLN A 820 13.75 -10.95 7.90
N GLN A 821 13.36 -9.76 8.36
CA GLN A 821 13.61 -9.29 9.72
C GLN A 821 12.32 -8.71 10.29
N GLY A 822 11.51 -9.59 10.86
CA GLY A 822 10.40 -9.21 11.73
C GLY A 822 10.87 -8.97 13.16
N ASN A 823 9.91 -9.00 14.08
CA ASN A 823 10.20 -8.84 15.50
C ASN A 823 11.14 -9.95 15.99
N ARG A 824 12.06 -9.59 16.89
CA ARG A 824 13.14 -10.46 17.38
C ARG A 824 14.15 -10.91 16.30
N GLY A 825 14.16 -10.24 15.13
CA GLY A 825 15.15 -10.46 14.08
C GLY A 825 14.97 -11.79 13.34
N GLN A 826 13.78 -12.39 13.41
CA GLN A 826 13.43 -13.60 12.67
C GLN A 826 12.51 -13.25 11.49
N PRO A 827 12.52 -14.04 10.40
CA PRO A 827 11.64 -13.79 9.27
C PRO A 827 10.17 -14.00 9.64
N VAL A 828 9.29 -13.33 8.90
CA VAL A 828 7.83 -13.51 8.97
C VAL A 828 7.35 -14.03 7.63
N ASN A 829 6.72 -15.19 7.65
CA ASN A 829 6.12 -15.83 6.50
C ASN A 829 4.60 -15.81 6.64
N VAL A 830 3.90 -15.65 5.53
CA VAL A 830 2.45 -15.80 5.43
C VAL A 830 2.18 -17.17 4.82
N ASP A 831 1.30 -17.97 5.41
CA ASP A 831 0.90 -19.26 4.86
C ASP A 831 0.04 -19.08 3.60
N ALA A 832 -0.12 -20.15 2.83
CA ALA A 832 -1.01 -20.14 1.68
C ALA A 832 -2.47 -19.92 2.13
N TYR A 833 -3.22 -19.12 1.37
CA TYR A 833 -4.64 -18.86 1.65
C TYR A 833 -5.44 -18.64 0.35
N GLY A 834 -6.74 -18.90 0.42
CA GLY A 834 -7.67 -18.77 -0.71
C GLY A 834 -9.00 -18.11 -0.35
N ILE A 835 -9.38 -17.07 -1.09
CA ILE A 835 -10.59 -16.27 -0.80
C ILE A 835 -11.61 -16.45 -1.93
N TRP A 836 -12.87 -16.65 -1.53
CA TRP A 836 -14.03 -16.71 -2.44
C TRP A 836 -14.89 -15.45 -2.31
N ASP A 837 -15.16 -14.83 -3.46
CA ASP A 837 -15.99 -13.64 -3.58
C ASP A 837 -17.08 -13.86 -4.63
N ALA A 838 -18.25 -13.28 -4.44
CA ALA A 838 -19.36 -13.38 -5.40
C ALA A 838 -20.13 -12.07 -5.53
N SER A 839 -20.72 -11.84 -6.70
CA SER A 839 -21.64 -10.71 -6.92
C SER A 839 -22.74 -11.06 -7.91
N ILE A 840 -23.90 -10.44 -7.74
CA ILE A 840 -25.05 -10.53 -8.64
C ILE A 840 -25.61 -9.14 -8.88
N ASN A 841 -25.95 -8.83 -10.12
CA ASN A 841 -26.64 -7.61 -10.54
C ASN A 841 -27.86 -8.00 -11.36
N TYR A 842 -28.97 -7.30 -11.13
CA TYR A 842 -30.23 -7.47 -11.84
C TYR A 842 -30.75 -6.11 -12.32
N ALA A 843 -30.73 -5.89 -13.63
CA ALA A 843 -31.30 -4.71 -14.26
C ALA A 843 -32.83 -4.81 -14.26
N VAL A 844 -33.49 -4.03 -13.41
CA VAL A 844 -34.96 -3.96 -13.37
C VAL A 844 -35.47 -3.27 -14.64
N ASN A 845 -34.74 -2.25 -15.09
CA ASN A 845 -34.89 -1.57 -16.37
C ASN A 845 -33.57 -0.81 -16.69
N ASP A 846 -33.55 -0.06 -17.78
CA ASP A 846 -32.35 0.67 -18.24
C ASP A 846 -31.82 1.70 -17.23
N LYS A 847 -32.67 2.13 -16.28
CA LYS A 847 -32.34 3.17 -15.28
C LYS A 847 -32.05 2.61 -13.90
N VAL A 848 -32.53 1.40 -13.57
CA VAL A 848 -32.49 0.86 -12.20
C VAL A 848 -31.87 -0.53 -12.19
N THR A 849 -30.77 -0.68 -11.45
CA THR A 849 -30.12 -1.98 -11.21
C THR A 849 -30.09 -2.28 -9.72
N LEU A 850 -30.53 -3.47 -9.33
CA LEU A 850 -30.34 -4.00 -7.99
C LEU A 850 -29.08 -4.87 -7.97
N PHE A 851 -28.32 -4.84 -6.88
CA PHE A 851 -27.12 -5.67 -6.77
C PHE A 851 -26.89 -6.19 -5.37
N ALA A 852 -26.18 -7.31 -5.27
CA ALA A 852 -25.68 -7.87 -4.03
C ALA A 852 -24.27 -8.45 -4.22
N GLN A 853 -23.46 -8.41 -3.16
CA GLN A 853 -22.08 -8.89 -3.16
C GLN A 853 -21.79 -9.63 -1.85
N GLY A 854 -20.88 -10.59 -1.91
CA GLY A 854 -20.34 -11.28 -0.74
C GLY A 854 -18.83 -11.46 -0.90
N LEU A 855 -18.07 -11.05 0.11
CA LEU A 855 -16.62 -11.15 0.16
C LEU A 855 -16.19 -12.10 1.26
N ASN A 856 -15.11 -12.86 1.01
CA ASN A 856 -14.61 -13.90 1.90
C ASN A 856 -15.73 -14.83 2.41
N LEU A 857 -16.51 -15.38 1.49
CA LEU A 857 -17.75 -16.10 1.76
C LEU A 857 -17.60 -17.24 2.79
N PHE A 858 -16.44 -17.90 2.80
CA PHE A 858 -16.15 -19.05 3.66
C PHE A 858 -15.28 -18.71 4.89
N ASN A 859 -15.05 -17.43 5.16
CA ASN A 859 -14.28 -16.96 6.30
C ASN A 859 -12.86 -17.56 6.37
N GLU A 860 -12.13 -17.43 5.25
CA GLU A 860 -10.72 -17.75 5.18
C GLU A 860 -9.95 -16.91 6.20
N LYS A 861 -9.04 -17.57 6.93
CA LYS A 861 -8.20 -16.98 7.97
C LYS A 861 -6.77 -16.90 7.46
N THR A 862 -6.04 -15.91 7.92
CA THR A 862 -4.62 -15.75 7.58
C THR A 862 -3.76 -16.28 8.72
N LEU A 863 -2.74 -17.07 8.38
CA LEU A 863 -1.70 -17.54 9.31
C LEU A 863 -0.35 -16.93 8.93
N LEU A 864 0.28 -16.25 9.89
CA LEU A 864 1.66 -15.78 9.82
C LEU A 864 2.50 -16.63 10.78
N TYR A 865 3.71 -17.00 10.37
CA TYR A 865 4.63 -17.82 11.15
C TYR A 865 6.09 -17.42 10.92
N SER A 866 6.96 -17.80 11.85
CA SER A 866 8.39 -17.50 11.77
C SER A 866 9.21 -18.76 11.56
N VAL A 867 9.94 -18.87 10.44
CA VAL A 867 10.75 -20.04 10.06
C VAL A 867 9.95 -21.34 9.88
N TYR A 868 9.26 -21.82 10.91
CA TYR A 868 8.42 -23.03 10.94
C TYR A 868 6.98 -22.69 11.32
N LYS A 869 6.00 -23.45 10.82
CA LYS A 869 4.56 -23.12 10.96
C LYS A 869 4.06 -23.12 12.40
N GLU A 870 4.63 -23.96 13.25
CA GLU A 870 4.34 -24.03 14.69
C GLU A 870 4.79 -22.77 15.44
N ARG A 871 5.71 -21.98 14.86
CA ARG A 871 6.12 -20.68 15.40
C ARG A 871 5.18 -19.58 14.92
N VAL A 872 3.91 -19.71 15.32
CA VAL A 872 2.84 -18.77 14.96
C VAL A 872 3.23 -17.36 15.35
N ILE A 873 3.14 -16.43 14.40
CA ILE A 873 3.25 -14.99 14.61
C ILE A 873 1.87 -14.38 14.68
N ALA A 874 0.96 -14.70 13.76
CA ALA A 874 -0.40 -14.19 13.81
C ALA A 874 -1.40 -15.20 13.23
N PHE A 875 -2.59 -15.28 13.80
CA PHE A 875 -3.72 -16.01 13.24
C PHE A 875 -4.97 -15.13 13.29
N GLU A 876 -5.48 -14.75 12.12
CA GLU A 876 -6.39 -13.61 11.97
C GLU A 876 -7.65 -13.96 11.19
N THR A 877 -8.78 -13.33 11.56
CA THR A 877 -10.05 -13.43 10.84
C THR A 877 -10.76 -12.07 10.79
N TYR A 878 -11.42 -11.78 9.66
CA TYR A 878 -12.24 -10.57 9.47
C TYR A 878 -13.69 -10.86 9.11
N GLY A 879 -14.08 -12.14 9.01
CA GLY A 879 -15.44 -12.54 8.72
C GLY A 879 -15.82 -12.44 7.24
N PRO A 880 -16.87 -13.15 6.81
CA PRO A 880 -17.58 -12.84 5.58
C PRO A 880 -18.26 -11.47 5.66
N ARG A 881 -18.33 -10.80 4.52
CA ARG A 881 -18.91 -9.46 4.38
C ARG A 881 -19.94 -9.48 3.27
N TYR A 882 -21.07 -8.82 3.48
CA TYR A 882 -22.14 -8.80 2.51
C TYR A 882 -22.53 -7.36 2.18
N ALA A 883 -22.95 -7.12 0.96
CA ALA A 883 -23.47 -5.84 0.53
C ALA A 883 -24.71 -6.03 -0.33
N MET A 884 -25.65 -5.09 -0.24
CA MET A 884 -26.79 -4.99 -1.14
C MET A 884 -27.10 -3.52 -1.44
N GLY A 885 -27.52 -3.23 -2.66
CA GLY A 885 -27.73 -1.85 -3.07
C GLY A 885 -28.54 -1.69 -4.34
N VAL A 886 -28.72 -0.42 -4.70
CA VAL A 886 -29.41 0.03 -5.91
C VAL A 886 -28.53 1.04 -6.63
N ARG A 887 -28.49 0.94 -7.96
CA ARG A 887 -27.86 1.91 -8.85
C ARG A 887 -28.90 2.53 -9.76
N LEU A 888 -28.86 3.85 -9.88
CA LEU A 888 -29.69 4.64 -10.77
C LEU A 888 -28.81 5.28 -11.86
N ASN A 889 -29.19 5.15 -13.12
CA ASN A 889 -28.48 5.72 -14.27
C ASN A 889 -29.47 6.50 -15.15
N PHE A 890 -29.13 7.73 -15.51
CA PHE A 890 -29.91 8.62 -16.38
C PHE A 890 -29.05 9.28 -17.44
#